data_AF-A0A8H4XBF2-F1
#
_entry.id   AF-A0A8H4XBF2-F1
#
_cell.length_a   1.000
_cell.length_b   1.000
_cell.length_c   1.000
_cell.angle_alpha   90.00
_cell.angle_beta   90.00
_cell.angle_gamma   90.00
#
_symmetry.space_group_name_H-M   'P 1'
#
loop_
_entity.id
_entity.type
_entity.pdbx_description
1 polymer ?
#
loop_
_entity_poly.entity_id
_entity_poly.type
_entity_poly.pdbx_seq_one_letter_code
_entity_poly.pdbx_strand_id
1 'polypeptide(L)'
;MGDASDEESNARVFAKELGAVCLVPEYRLAPEYPFPMGILDCWDVLKWAAANAGEIYADPARSFIVGGSSAGANMAAVLVHQARKEEMSPRLTGQWLSAAYLLPPELVPKEYKHMYTSMWENTIDPVLPPLLEGPDASTRGFIIDMVRADVTSPLFSPFSREWYNATAIEQAPIPKAFFQAPGLDPLRDHALIYQQVLESMWGTKTKLVHYEGFGHMYWANWPQLQRSQDYWRDMVSGPEVSRWTDIVLKYHWLKGTRAQYVHALHQRYGPVVRVGTEEVDICDIAAAKEIHGIKDAYKKAPFYEILIPGTTNLFNATDVDFHRRHRRLLSSPLSESSLKTVEPTVDLYVKKAITSMRREMEARGTVDVAKFWLFMTTDIIVELSFGESFGILENGEVINEVHLHYVYRSLQTQKSQYVEDLENLASRGAIRTTFPTLISLATKLPLPMFKETTAAAMRLRTYSEQAVARYKRDFASNPAAAKPMLFKKLFEAGEAELSDEEIRAEAQAYIVAGSDTTATTLTYLVFCVCRHTDAKKTLVKELQRLAEDFGHADLRDLPYLNNVIDETLRLYSAAPGALPRVVPPGGASLAGHFLAEKTVVSTQAWTLHRNPAVFPNPEKWDSSRWEQGTKEMHDTIMPFGGGSRVCIGKHLARMELRLATARFFRAFPNSTISSLEGMSKDDMEPQAYFLLAPKGGCCLIKID
;
A
#
# COMPACT_ATOMS: atom_id res chain seq x y z
N MET A 1 28.25 -9.63 -11.62
CA MET A 1 28.06 -10.20 -10.27
C MET A 1 28.90 -9.43 -9.28
N GLY A 2 28.22 -8.67 -8.43
CA GLY A 2 28.85 -7.86 -7.39
C GLY A 2 29.12 -6.41 -7.76
N ASP A 3 28.57 -5.93 -8.88
CA ASP A 3 28.58 -4.51 -9.24
C ASP A 3 27.38 -3.79 -8.59
N ALA A 4 27.25 -2.48 -8.83
CA ALA A 4 26.20 -1.67 -8.23
C ALA A 4 24.79 -2.14 -8.60
N SER A 5 24.58 -2.76 -9.77
CA SER A 5 23.25 -3.18 -10.22
C SER A 5 22.69 -4.34 -9.39
N ASP A 6 23.54 -5.24 -8.92
CA ASP A 6 23.16 -6.39 -8.09
C ASP A 6 23.03 -6.02 -6.59
N GLU A 7 23.75 -4.98 -6.14
CA GLU A 7 23.93 -4.67 -4.71
C GLU A 7 23.26 -3.36 -4.27
N GLU A 8 22.66 -2.59 -5.19
CA GLU A 8 21.95 -1.33 -4.87
C GLU A 8 20.95 -1.53 -3.72
N SER A 9 20.20 -2.64 -3.75
CA SER A 9 19.18 -2.95 -2.74
C SER A 9 19.80 -3.11 -1.34
N ASN A 10 20.91 -3.85 -1.24
CA ASN A 10 21.62 -4.06 0.02
C ASN A 10 22.22 -2.74 0.53
N ALA A 11 22.86 -1.97 -0.35
CA ALA A 11 23.46 -0.69 -0.02
C ALA A 11 22.43 0.33 0.49
N ARG A 12 21.24 0.39 -0.13
CA ARG A 12 20.13 1.26 0.31
C ARG A 12 19.60 0.86 1.68
N VAL A 13 19.46 -0.44 1.94
CA VAL A 13 19.04 -0.94 3.25
C VAL A 13 20.08 -0.60 4.32
N PHE A 14 21.36 -0.86 4.07
CA PHE A 14 22.42 -0.53 5.04
C PHE A 14 22.55 0.96 5.28
N ALA A 15 22.48 1.79 4.23
CA ALA A 15 22.55 3.24 4.39
C ALA A 15 21.44 3.78 5.30
N LYS A 16 20.23 3.25 5.11
CA LYS A 16 19.05 3.62 5.88
C LYS A 16 19.07 3.07 7.32
N GLU A 17 19.29 1.78 7.50
CA GLU A 17 19.19 1.12 8.82
C GLU A 17 20.39 1.43 9.73
N LEU A 18 21.58 1.60 9.15
CA LEU A 18 22.80 1.90 9.90
C LEU A 18 23.10 3.40 9.97
N GLY A 19 22.38 4.24 9.20
CA GLY A 19 22.70 5.66 9.06
C GLY A 19 24.10 5.89 8.48
N ALA A 20 24.53 5.03 7.56
CA ALA A 20 25.89 4.99 7.03
C ALA A 20 25.94 5.41 5.55
N VAL A 21 27.05 6.00 5.12
CA VAL A 21 27.36 6.11 3.70
C VAL A 21 27.82 4.75 3.21
N CYS A 22 27.09 4.14 2.28
CA CYS A 22 27.41 2.83 1.73
C CYS A 22 27.89 2.99 0.29
N LEU A 23 29.09 2.50 0.00
CA LEU A 23 29.69 2.53 -1.33
C LEU A 23 29.70 1.14 -1.95
N VAL A 24 29.05 1.02 -3.10
CA VAL A 24 29.20 -0.10 -4.03
C VAL A 24 29.68 0.48 -5.36
N PRO A 25 30.98 0.36 -5.69
CA PRO A 25 31.49 0.89 -6.94
C PRO A 25 31.03 0.04 -8.13
N GLU A 26 30.64 0.70 -9.22
CA GLU A 26 30.72 0.07 -10.54
C GLU A 26 32.16 0.06 -11.03
N TYR A 27 32.48 -0.94 -11.84
CA TYR A 27 33.82 -1.14 -12.36
C TYR A 27 33.77 -1.80 -13.73
N ARG A 28 34.79 -1.55 -14.53
CA ARG A 28 34.91 -2.20 -15.84
C ARG A 28 35.19 -3.69 -15.69
N LEU A 29 34.51 -4.50 -16.51
CA LEU A 29 34.53 -5.96 -16.44
C LEU A 29 35.60 -6.57 -17.37
N ALA A 30 36.16 -7.70 -16.93
CA ALA A 30 36.94 -8.59 -17.76
C ALA A 30 36.01 -9.46 -18.65
N PRO A 31 36.46 -9.93 -19.82
CA PRO A 31 37.83 -9.87 -20.34
C PRO A 31 38.21 -8.56 -21.06
N GLU A 32 37.27 -7.68 -21.35
CA GLU A 32 37.50 -6.44 -22.10
C GLU A 32 38.49 -5.51 -21.38
N TYR A 33 38.37 -5.44 -20.05
CA TYR A 33 39.27 -4.69 -19.17
C TYR A 33 39.88 -5.66 -18.13
N PRO A 34 41.04 -6.28 -18.44
CA PRO A 34 41.66 -7.23 -17.54
C PRO A 34 42.17 -6.56 -16.25
N PHE A 35 42.51 -7.37 -15.27
CA PHE A 35 43.13 -6.90 -14.03
C PHE A 35 44.37 -6.02 -14.30
N PRO A 36 44.60 -4.92 -13.57
CA PRO A 36 43.89 -4.46 -12.37
C PRO A 36 42.82 -3.38 -12.61
N MET A 37 42.27 -3.23 -13.83
CA MET A 37 41.42 -2.08 -14.15
C MET A 37 40.19 -1.92 -13.23
N GLY A 38 39.49 -3.02 -12.94
CA GLY A 38 38.29 -2.95 -12.10
C GLY A 38 38.54 -2.46 -10.67
N ILE A 39 39.59 -2.94 -10.00
CA ILE A 39 39.93 -2.48 -8.64
C ILE A 39 40.44 -1.03 -8.64
N LEU A 40 41.09 -0.59 -9.71
CA LEU A 40 41.49 0.81 -9.86
C LEU A 40 40.27 1.73 -10.04
N ASP A 41 39.27 1.31 -10.81
CA ASP A 41 37.99 2.04 -10.93
C ASP A 41 37.33 2.17 -9.56
N CYS A 42 37.24 1.07 -8.81
CA CYS A 42 36.70 1.07 -7.46
C CYS A 42 37.46 2.00 -6.50
N TRP A 43 38.79 2.06 -6.63
CA TRP A 43 39.64 2.94 -5.82
C TRP A 43 39.42 4.42 -6.14
N ASP A 44 39.31 4.77 -7.42
CA ASP A 44 39.02 6.13 -7.86
C ASP A 44 37.62 6.58 -7.40
N VAL A 45 36.62 5.70 -7.50
CA VAL A 45 35.27 5.94 -6.99
C VAL A 45 35.28 6.15 -5.47
N LEU A 46 36.01 5.33 -4.71
CA LEU A 46 36.11 5.48 -3.26
C LEU A 46 36.71 6.82 -2.84
N LYS A 47 37.83 7.23 -3.45
CA LYS A 47 38.45 8.53 -3.19
C LYS A 47 37.52 9.68 -3.56
N TRP A 48 36.86 9.57 -4.71
CA TRP A 48 35.92 10.59 -5.16
C TRP A 48 34.74 10.73 -4.20
N ALA A 49 34.14 9.61 -3.79
CA ALA A 49 33.03 9.60 -2.83
C ALA A 49 33.45 10.17 -1.47
N ALA A 50 34.65 9.83 -0.97
CA ALA A 50 35.19 10.37 0.27
C ALA A 50 35.35 11.90 0.23
N ALA A 51 35.83 12.44 -0.91
CA ALA A 51 36.10 13.87 -1.08
C ALA A 51 34.84 14.70 -1.40
N ASN A 52 33.85 14.12 -2.09
CA ASN A 52 32.71 14.86 -2.65
C ASN A 52 31.37 14.48 -2.01
N ALA A 53 31.36 13.71 -0.90
CA ALA A 53 30.14 13.24 -0.27
C ALA A 53 29.13 14.36 0.08
N GLY A 54 29.61 15.54 0.43
CA GLY A 54 28.76 16.71 0.71
C GLY A 54 27.92 17.15 -0.48
N GLU A 55 28.40 16.96 -1.72
CA GLU A 55 27.68 17.30 -2.96
C GLU A 55 26.51 16.34 -3.24
N ILE A 56 26.58 15.13 -2.69
CA ILE A 56 25.55 14.08 -2.82
C ILE A 56 24.77 13.85 -1.52
N TYR A 57 24.76 14.85 -0.64
CA TYR A 57 24.02 14.84 0.63
C TYR A 57 24.40 13.69 1.57
N ALA A 58 25.66 13.24 1.54
CA ALA A 58 26.19 12.15 2.34
C ALA A 58 27.23 12.66 3.38
N ASP A 59 27.27 12.03 4.56
CA ASP A 59 28.22 12.35 5.64
C ASP A 59 29.04 11.12 6.06
N PRO A 60 30.14 10.80 5.34
CA PRO A 60 30.96 9.63 5.60
C PRO A 60 31.81 9.77 6.87
N ALA A 61 31.86 10.94 7.50
CA ALA A 61 32.56 11.11 8.78
C ALA A 61 31.83 10.40 9.95
N ARG A 62 30.52 10.16 9.83
CA ARG A 62 29.74 9.41 10.83
C ARG A 62 29.92 7.90 10.69
N SER A 63 29.75 7.40 9.47
CA SER A 63 29.93 5.99 9.14
C SER A 63 30.07 5.85 7.63
N PHE A 64 31.11 5.15 7.19
CA PHE A 64 31.44 4.95 5.78
C PHE A 64 31.80 3.47 5.53
N ILE A 65 30.96 2.79 4.77
CA ILE A 65 31.01 1.35 4.56
C ILE A 65 31.22 1.07 3.08
N VAL A 66 32.08 0.12 2.75
CA VAL A 66 32.26 -0.41 1.39
C VAL A 66 31.89 -1.89 1.37
N GLY A 67 31.27 -2.38 0.30
CA GLY A 67 30.96 -3.80 0.23
C GLY A 67 30.33 -4.24 -1.07
N GLY A 68 29.96 -5.51 -1.11
CA GLY A 68 29.26 -6.11 -2.23
C GLY A 68 29.19 -7.62 -2.10
N SER A 69 28.96 -8.27 -3.23
CA SER A 69 29.00 -9.72 -3.36
C SER A 69 30.07 -10.20 -4.32
N SER A 70 30.49 -11.46 -4.22
CA SER A 70 31.37 -12.13 -5.18
C SER A 70 32.64 -11.32 -5.49
N ALA A 71 32.85 -10.89 -6.74
CA ALA A 71 34.00 -10.06 -7.13
C ALA A 71 34.00 -8.67 -6.47
N GLY A 72 32.84 -8.03 -6.34
CA GLY A 72 32.69 -6.75 -5.63
C GLY A 72 33.04 -6.86 -4.15
N ALA A 73 32.67 -7.96 -3.50
CA ALA A 73 33.09 -8.23 -2.13
C ALA A 73 34.61 -8.40 -2.02
N ASN A 74 35.26 -9.08 -2.97
CA ASN A 74 36.71 -9.17 -2.99
C ASN A 74 37.35 -7.77 -3.08
N MET A 75 36.91 -6.96 -4.05
CA MET A 75 37.43 -5.61 -4.21
C MET A 75 37.19 -4.73 -2.98
N ALA A 76 36.02 -4.82 -2.35
CA ALA A 76 35.73 -4.10 -1.11
C ALA A 76 36.75 -4.41 0.01
N ALA A 77 37.10 -5.69 0.20
CA ALA A 77 38.11 -6.09 1.17
C ALA A 77 39.49 -5.49 0.84
N VAL A 78 39.89 -5.50 -0.44
CA VAL A 78 41.16 -4.88 -0.89
C VAL A 78 41.16 -3.36 -0.69
N LEU A 79 40.06 -2.67 -1.02
CA LEU A 79 39.92 -1.23 -0.85
C LEU A 79 40.09 -0.80 0.61
N VAL A 80 39.66 -1.62 1.57
CA VAL A 80 39.87 -1.36 3.00
C VAL A 80 41.36 -1.31 3.33
N HIS A 81 42.16 -2.24 2.82
CA HIS A 81 43.62 -2.24 3.02
C HIS A 81 44.29 -1.05 2.31
N GLN A 82 43.86 -0.74 1.07
CA GLN A 82 44.38 0.40 0.33
C GLN A 82 44.06 1.74 1.02
N ALA A 83 42.81 1.93 1.47
CA ALA A 83 42.37 3.12 2.20
C ALA A 83 43.15 3.30 3.51
N ARG A 84 43.48 2.19 4.18
CA ARG A 84 44.31 2.19 5.38
C ARG A 84 45.74 2.66 5.07
N LYS A 85 46.37 2.07 4.05
CA LYS A 85 47.75 2.39 3.65
C LYS A 85 47.90 3.86 3.25
N GLU A 86 46.91 4.40 2.54
CA GLU A 86 46.89 5.78 2.05
C GLU A 86 46.35 6.78 3.10
N GLU A 87 46.12 6.33 4.34
CA GLU A 87 45.61 7.14 5.44
C GLU A 87 44.36 7.97 5.10
N MET A 88 43.44 7.37 4.31
CA MET A 88 42.29 8.06 3.75
C MET A 88 41.41 8.69 4.84
N SER A 89 40.92 9.90 4.56
CA SER A 89 39.96 10.63 5.40
C SER A 89 38.73 11.04 4.59
N PRO A 90 37.51 10.80 5.08
CA PRO A 90 37.18 10.05 6.30
C PRO A 90 37.48 8.56 6.18
N ARG A 91 37.75 7.91 7.32
CA ARG A 91 38.10 6.49 7.39
C ARG A 91 36.88 5.62 7.13
N LEU A 92 37.10 4.48 6.46
CA LEU A 92 36.09 3.41 6.40
C LEU A 92 35.82 2.87 7.81
N THR A 93 34.55 2.72 8.16
CA THR A 93 34.07 2.24 9.46
C THR A 93 33.58 0.79 9.42
N GLY A 94 33.27 0.27 8.23
CA GLY A 94 32.82 -1.10 8.04
C GLY A 94 33.05 -1.64 6.63
N GLN A 95 32.93 -2.95 6.49
CA GLN A 95 32.85 -3.65 5.21
C GLN A 95 31.79 -4.76 5.27
N TRP A 96 31.07 -5.00 4.16
CA TRP A 96 30.23 -6.20 4.01
C TRP A 96 30.69 -7.04 2.83
N LEU A 97 30.80 -8.35 3.06
CA LEU A 97 31.46 -9.28 2.16
C LEU A 97 30.59 -10.52 1.99
N SER A 98 29.89 -10.60 0.87
CA SER A 98 28.97 -11.71 0.59
C SER A 98 29.55 -12.64 -0.47
N ALA A 99 29.76 -13.92 -0.14
CA ALA A 99 30.30 -14.93 -1.07
C ALA A 99 31.61 -14.49 -1.76
N ALA A 100 32.57 -13.95 -1.01
CA ALA A 100 33.73 -13.23 -1.54
C ALA A 100 34.92 -14.14 -1.94
N TYR A 101 35.52 -13.91 -3.12
CA TYR A 101 36.75 -14.59 -3.55
C TYR A 101 38.02 -13.94 -2.98
N LEU A 102 38.25 -14.10 -1.68
CA LEU A 102 39.32 -13.36 -0.97
C LEU A 102 40.70 -14.02 -1.00
N LEU A 103 40.77 -15.35 -1.05
CA LEU A 103 41.95 -16.13 -0.74
C LEU A 103 42.31 -17.09 -1.89
N PRO A 104 43.17 -16.69 -2.83
CA PRO A 104 43.74 -17.60 -3.82
C PRO A 104 44.51 -18.75 -3.13
N PRO A 105 44.53 -19.97 -3.71
CA PRO A 105 45.20 -21.13 -3.12
C PRO A 105 46.69 -20.89 -2.84
N GLU A 106 47.37 -20.10 -3.68
CA GLU A 106 48.78 -19.75 -3.55
C GLU A 106 49.07 -18.91 -2.30
N LEU A 107 48.06 -18.23 -1.75
CA LEU A 107 48.16 -17.33 -0.62
C LEU A 107 47.61 -17.91 0.69
N VAL A 108 47.12 -19.15 0.69
CA VAL A 108 46.58 -19.80 1.90
C VAL A 108 47.67 -19.96 2.97
N PRO A 109 47.55 -19.30 4.14
CA PRO A 109 48.53 -19.45 5.21
C PRO A 109 48.56 -20.88 5.73
N LYS A 110 49.74 -21.35 6.15
CA LYS A 110 49.98 -22.77 6.50
C LYS A 110 49.05 -23.25 7.62
N GLU A 111 48.81 -22.39 8.59
CA GLU A 111 47.92 -22.62 9.74
C GLU A 111 46.46 -22.83 9.33
N TYR A 112 45.99 -22.23 8.23
CA TYR A 112 44.60 -22.31 7.78
C TYR A 112 44.38 -23.32 6.65
N LYS A 113 45.43 -23.98 6.15
CA LYS A 113 45.31 -24.99 5.08
C LYS A 113 44.31 -26.11 5.39
N HIS A 114 44.20 -26.50 6.65
CA HIS A 114 43.25 -27.53 7.09
C HIS A 114 41.78 -27.11 6.99
N MET A 115 41.49 -25.81 6.90
CA MET A 115 40.15 -25.26 6.76
C MET A 115 39.75 -25.04 5.30
N TYR A 116 40.71 -24.93 4.38
CA TYR A 116 40.48 -24.49 3.00
C TYR A 116 40.09 -25.67 2.13
N THR A 117 38.91 -26.27 2.27
CA THR A 117 38.53 -27.52 1.58
C THR A 117 37.37 -27.35 0.60
N SER A 118 36.52 -26.33 0.78
CA SER A 118 35.32 -26.07 -0.02
C SER A 118 35.60 -25.92 -1.50
N MET A 119 36.78 -25.44 -1.87
CA MET A 119 37.18 -25.20 -3.26
C MET A 119 37.21 -26.46 -4.14
N TRP A 120 37.36 -27.66 -3.56
CA TRP A 120 37.29 -28.94 -4.27
C TRP A 120 36.24 -29.91 -3.71
N GLU A 121 35.83 -29.78 -2.44
CA GLU A 121 34.81 -30.65 -1.85
C GLU A 121 33.39 -30.26 -2.25
N ASN A 122 33.12 -28.96 -2.42
CA ASN A 122 31.80 -28.48 -2.78
C ASN A 122 31.56 -28.64 -4.29
N THR A 123 31.08 -29.82 -4.68
CA THR A 123 30.87 -30.24 -6.07
C THR A 123 29.48 -30.01 -6.62
N ILE A 124 28.54 -29.60 -5.77
CA ILE A 124 27.11 -29.53 -6.08
C ILE A 124 26.57 -28.10 -6.13
N ASP A 125 27.44 -27.09 -6.07
CA ASP A 125 27.01 -25.70 -6.21
C ASP A 125 26.53 -25.45 -7.66
N PRO A 126 25.33 -24.90 -7.83
CA PRO A 126 24.71 -24.72 -9.15
C PRO A 126 25.23 -23.51 -9.95
N VAL A 127 26.05 -22.63 -9.36
CA VAL A 127 26.61 -21.44 -10.01
C VAL A 127 28.12 -21.57 -10.22
N LEU A 128 28.84 -21.96 -9.17
CA LEU A 128 30.28 -22.09 -9.18
C LEU A 128 30.66 -23.57 -9.08
N PRO A 129 31.18 -24.21 -10.14
CA PRO A 129 31.73 -25.56 -10.00
C PRO A 129 32.95 -25.54 -9.05
N PRO A 130 33.43 -26.71 -8.59
CA PRO A 130 34.73 -26.81 -7.93
C PRO A 130 35.79 -25.99 -8.66
N LEU A 131 36.43 -25.08 -7.93
CA LEU A 131 37.46 -24.19 -8.46
C LEU A 131 38.86 -24.83 -8.37
N LEU A 132 38.95 -25.99 -7.73
CA LEU A 132 40.14 -26.83 -7.65
C LEU A 132 39.82 -28.30 -7.95
N GLU A 133 40.74 -28.96 -8.65
CA GLU A 133 40.69 -30.41 -8.93
C GLU A 133 41.13 -31.26 -7.72
N GLY A 134 41.62 -30.62 -6.65
CA GLY A 134 42.09 -31.27 -5.43
C GLY A 134 42.92 -30.33 -4.53
N PRO A 135 43.40 -30.81 -3.37
CA PRO A 135 44.07 -29.99 -2.35
C PRO A 135 45.41 -29.39 -2.79
N ASP A 136 46.10 -30.04 -3.73
CA ASP A 136 47.41 -29.63 -4.25
C ASP A 136 47.34 -29.00 -5.65
N ALA A 137 46.13 -28.79 -6.18
CA ALA A 137 45.94 -28.19 -7.49
C ALA A 137 46.17 -26.66 -7.43
N SER A 138 46.85 -26.09 -8.43
CA SER A 138 46.69 -24.66 -8.73
C SER A 138 45.29 -24.42 -9.28
N THR A 139 44.73 -23.23 -9.11
CA THR A 139 43.41 -22.91 -9.68
C THR A 139 43.38 -23.18 -11.18
N ARG A 140 42.73 -24.29 -11.56
CA ARG A 140 42.25 -24.55 -12.92
C ARG A 140 40.83 -24.02 -12.97
N GLY A 141 40.58 -22.92 -13.67
CA GLY A 141 39.22 -22.41 -13.72
C GLY A 141 39.03 -21.16 -14.54
N PHE A 142 37.88 -21.13 -15.21
CA PHE A 142 37.31 -20.05 -16.00
C PHE A 142 37.55 -18.63 -15.45
N ILE A 143 37.57 -18.43 -14.13
CA ILE A 143 37.70 -17.10 -13.48
C ILE A 143 39.12 -16.52 -13.61
N ILE A 144 40.18 -17.30 -13.35
CA ILE A 144 41.56 -16.76 -13.44
C ILE A 144 41.98 -16.59 -14.90
N ASP A 145 41.58 -17.52 -15.78
CA ASP A 145 41.86 -17.43 -17.21
C ASP A 145 41.12 -16.25 -17.88
N MET A 146 39.91 -15.92 -17.42
CA MET A 146 39.12 -14.80 -17.93
C MET A 146 39.62 -13.44 -17.42
N VAL A 147 40.07 -13.36 -16.17
CA VAL A 147 40.52 -12.10 -15.54
C VAL A 147 42.00 -11.81 -15.80
N ARG A 148 42.82 -12.85 -16.07
CA ARG A 148 44.29 -12.78 -16.25
C ARG A 148 45.00 -12.04 -15.11
N ALA A 149 44.53 -12.23 -13.88
CA ALA A 149 45.04 -11.52 -12.73
C ALA A 149 46.37 -12.07 -12.21
N ASP A 150 47.23 -11.18 -11.74
CA ASP A 150 48.29 -11.54 -10.79
C ASP A 150 47.65 -11.72 -9.41
N VAL A 151 47.34 -12.96 -9.06
CA VAL A 151 46.68 -13.31 -7.78
C VAL A 151 47.54 -13.02 -6.56
N THR A 152 48.85 -12.81 -6.74
CA THR A 152 49.77 -12.44 -5.65
C THR A 152 49.81 -10.94 -5.39
N SER A 153 49.20 -10.15 -6.27
CA SER A 153 49.15 -8.70 -6.17
C SER A 153 48.41 -8.22 -4.92
N PRO A 154 48.89 -7.17 -4.25
CA PRO A 154 48.14 -6.50 -3.18
C PRO A 154 46.80 -5.94 -3.64
N LEU A 155 46.62 -5.71 -4.94
CA LEU A 155 45.35 -5.24 -5.50
C LEU A 155 44.36 -6.37 -5.76
N PHE A 156 44.72 -7.64 -5.53
CA PHE A 156 43.86 -8.79 -5.78
C PHE A 156 43.29 -9.42 -4.52
N SER A 157 44.09 -9.51 -3.44
CA SER A 157 43.72 -10.27 -2.25
C SER A 157 44.20 -9.59 -0.96
N PRO A 158 43.37 -9.57 0.10
CA PRO A 158 43.80 -9.15 1.45
C PRO A 158 44.85 -10.07 2.09
N PHE A 159 45.17 -11.21 1.46
CA PHE A 159 46.21 -12.15 1.90
C PHE A 159 47.54 -11.98 1.14
N SER A 160 47.66 -10.94 0.31
CA SER A 160 48.95 -10.62 -0.30
C SER A 160 50.03 -10.42 0.77
N ARG A 161 51.30 -10.62 0.39
CA ARG A 161 52.43 -10.42 1.31
C ARG A 161 52.51 -9.00 1.88
N GLU A 162 51.91 -8.02 1.21
CA GLU A 162 51.87 -6.64 1.68
C GLU A 162 50.89 -6.45 2.84
N TRP A 163 49.75 -7.16 2.80
CA TRP A 163 48.67 -7.02 3.78
C TRP A 163 48.75 -8.05 4.90
N TYR A 164 49.19 -9.27 4.61
CA TYR A 164 49.32 -10.37 5.56
C TYR A 164 50.77 -10.55 6.00
N ASN A 165 51.24 -9.69 6.91
CA ASN A 165 52.57 -9.77 7.52
C ASN A 165 52.58 -9.12 8.92
N ALA A 166 53.68 -9.29 9.66
CA ALA A 166 53.81 -8.79 11.03
C ALA A 166 53.77 -7.24 11.13
N THR A 167 54.34 -6.51 10.16
CA THR A 167 54.32 -5.04 10.14
C THR A 167 52.95 -4.47 9.76
N ALA A 168 52.08 -5.26 9.14
CA ALA A 168 50.70 -4.86 8.82
C ALA A 168 49.78 -4.84 10.06
N ILE A 169 50.21 -5.43 11.18
CA ILE A 169 49.52 -5.35 12.48
C ILE A 169 49.72 -3.96 13.12
N GLU A 170 50.84 -3.30 12.83
CA GLU A 170 51.21 -2.00 13.38
C GLU A 170 50.53 -0.81 12.66
N GLN A 171 49.82 -1.07 11.56
CA GLN A 171 49.03 -0.07 10.82
C GLN A 171 47.68 0.21 11.50
N ALA A 172 46.93 1.21 11.00
CA ALA A 172 45.60 1.55 11.53
C ALA A 172 44.64 0.32 11.59
N PRO A 173 43.68 0.28 12.54
CA PRO A 173 42.81 -0.87 12.71
C PRO A 173 41.97 -1.15 11.46
N ILE A 174 41.71 -2.42 11.17
CA ILE A 174 40.78 -2.80 10.09
C ILE A 174 39.34 -2.52 10.55
N PRO A 175 38.49 -1.90 9.71
CA PRO A 175 37.09 -1.68 10.01
C PRO A 175 36.31 -2.98 10.20
N LYS A 176 35.19 -2.88 10.92
CA LYS A 176 34.31 -4.02 11.24
C LYS A 176 33.88 -4.74 9.96
N ALA A 177 33.77 -6.06 10.01
CA ALA A 177 33.39 -6.86 8.84
C ALA A 177 32.11 -7.68 9.06
N PHE A 178 31.19 -7.63 8.10
CA PHE A 178 30.03 -8.51 8.02
C PHE A 178 30.20 -9.50 6.87
N PHE A 179 30.01 -10.79 7.16
CA PHE A 179 30.18 -11.88 6.21
C PHE A 179 28.88 -12.63 5.97
N GLN A 180 28.63 -12.95 4.71
CA GLN A 180 27.59 -13.91 4.31
C GLN A 180 28.26 -15.05 3.53
N ALA A 181 28.21 -16.27 4.09
CA ALA A 181 28.90 -17.43 3.55
C ALA A 181 27.88 -18.55 3.26
N PRO A 182 27.53 -18.81 1.99
CA PRO A 182 26.72 -19.98 1.65
C PRO A 182 27.52 -21.27 1.84
N GLY A 183 26.89 -22.31 2.40
CA GLY A 183 27.60 -23.51 2.87
C GLY A 183 28.04 -24.46 1.75
N LEU A 184 27.31 -24.47 0.62
CA LEU A 184 27.68 -25.22 -0.58
C LEU A 184 28.57 -24.41 -1.52
N ASP A 185 28.82 -23.14 -1.24
CA ASP A 185 29.65 -22.27 -2.07
C ASP A 185 31.13 -22.74 -2.01
N PRO A 186 31.82 -22.94 -3.15
CA PRO A 186 33.26 -23.20 -3.14
C PRO A 186 34.07 -22.12 -2.42
N LEU A 187 33.54 -20.89 -2.32
CA LEU A 187 34.17 -19.76 -1.64
C LEU A 187 33.88 -19.69 -0.14
N ARG A 188 33.11 -20.64 0.43
CA ARG A 188 32.74 -20.66 1.86
C ARG A 188 33.94 -20.42 2.78
N ASP A 189 35.02 -21.17 2.57
CA ASP A 189 36.16 -21.16 3.47
C ASP A 189 36.95 -19.86 3.39
N HIS A 190 36.81 -19.08 2.31
CA HIS A 190 37.43 -17.76 2.19
C HIS A 190 36.90 -16.80 3.26
N ALA A 191 35.58 -16.79 3.46
CA ALA A 191 34.94 -15.96 4.48
C ALA A 191 35.29 -16.44 5.90
N LEU A 192 35.26 -17.77 6.14
CA LEU A 192 35.58 -18.35 7.45
C LEU A 192 37.03 -18.06 7.86
N ILE A 193 37.98 -18.25 6.94
CA ILE A 193 39.41 -18.00 7.20
C ILE A 193 39.63 -16.50 7.39
N TYR A 194 39.13 -15.64 6.50
CA TYR A 194 39.36 -14.20 6.63
C TYR A 194 38.73 -13.62 7.90
N GLN A 195 37.57 -14.12 8.34
CA GLN A 195 36.99 -13.76 9.62
C GLN A 195 37.97 -14.07 10.77
N GLN A 196 38.52 -15.29 10.83
CA GLN A 196 39.48 -15.66 11.86
C GLN A 196 40.75 -14.82 11.81
N VAL A 197 41.24 -14.47 10.62
CA VAL A 197 42.40 -13.58 10.49
C VAL A 197 42.08 -12.18 10.99
N LEU A 198 40.94 -11.60 10.61
CA LEU A 198 40.47 -10.30 11.08
C LEU A 198 40.38 -10.21 12.60
N GLU A 199 39.86 -11.25 13.25
CA GLU A 199 39.72 -11.32 14.70
C GLU A 199 41.07 -11.56 15.41
N SER A 200 41.86 -12.52 14.92
CA SER A 200 43.10 -12.94 15.60
C SER A 200 44.27 -12.00 15.37
N MET A 201 44.47 -11.49 14.13
CA MET A 201 45.60 -10.62 13.81
C MET A 201 45.32 -9.16 14.10
N TRP A 202 44.10 -8.69 13.85
CA TRP A 202 43.76 -7.27 13.94
C TRP A 202 42.76 -6.92 15.06
N GLY A 203 42.23 -7.90 15.80
CA GLY A 203 41.23 -7.66 16.84
C GLY A 203 39.93 -7.04 16.29
N THR A 204 39.67 -7.23 15.01
CA THR A 204 38.54 -6.63 14.29
C THR A 204 37.25 -7.28 14.75
N LYS A 205 36.22 -6.49 15.04
CA LYS A 205 34.89 -7.05 15.30
C LYS A 205 34.28 -7.55 14.00
N THR A 206 33.87 -8.80 13.98
CA THR A 206 33.19 -9.39 12.83
C THR A 206 31.82 -9.98 13.18
N LYS A 207 31.00 -10.23 12.16
CA LYS A 207 29.79 -11.03 12.25
C LYS A 207 29.69 -11.88 10.98
N LEU A 208 29.55 -13.19 11.13
CA LEU A 208 29.36 -14.11 10.01
C LEU A 208 27.99 -14.78 10.08
N VAL A 209 27.29 -14.80 8.95
CA VAL A 209 26.06 -15.56 8.74
C VAL A 209 26.35 -16.68 7.76
N HIS A 210 26.27 -17.92 8.24
CA HIS A 210 26.47 -19.13 7.45
C HIS A 210 25.12 -19.68 6.95
N TYR A 211 25.00 -19.92 5.64
CA TYR A 211 23.78 -20.46 5.02
C TYR A 211 24.00 -21.92 4.60
N GLU A 212 23.89 -22.83 5.56
CA GLU A 212 24.06 -24.27 5.33
C GLU A 212 23.10 -24.79 4.24
N GLY A 213 23.62 -25.59 3.29
CA GLY A 213 22.83 -26.17 2.21
C GLY A 213 22.50 -25.23 1.04
N PHE A 214 23.04 -24.01 1.03
CA PHE A 214 22.84 -23.06 -0.07
C PHE A 214 24.14 -22.76 -0.82
N GLY A 215 24.01 -22.58 -2.15
CA GLY A 215 25.12 -22.25 -3.03
C GLY A 215 25.34 -20.75 -3.24
N HIS A 216 26.27 -20.42 -4.13
CA HIS A 216 26.75 -19.08 -4.41
C HIS A 216 25.58 -18.14 -4.76
N MET A 217 25.46 -17.06 -3.98
CA MET A 217 24.45 -16.01 -4.22
C MET A 217 23.02 -16.56 -4.39
N TYR A 218 22.64 -17.60 -3.62
CA TYR A 218 21.35 -18.29 -3.79
C TYR A 218 20.13 -17.35 -3.75
N TRP A 219 20.21 -16.26 -2.99
CA TRP A 219 19.15 -15.25 -2.87
C TRP A 219 18.90 -14.47 -4.17
N ALA A 220 19.93 -14.32 -5.01
CA ALA A 220 19.85 -13.67 -6.31
C ALA A 220 19.56 -14.66 -7.44
N ASN A 221 20.20 -15.83 -7.43
CA ASN A 221 20.09 -16.83 -8.50
C ASN A 221 18.81 -17.67 -8.44
N TRP A 222 18.28 -17.91 -7.23
CA TRP A 222 17.01 -18.62 -7.02
C TRP A 222 16.12 -17.86 -6.04
N PRO A 223 15.58 -16.69 -6.42
CA PRO A 223 14.72 -15.88 -5.56
C PRO A 223 13.44 -16.61 -5.08
N GLN A 224 13.04 -17.66 -5.78
CA GLN A 224 11.90 -18.52 -5.47
C GLN A 224 12.14 -19.49 -4.31
N LEU A 225 13.39 -19.75 -3.88
CA LEU A 225 13.64 -20.63 -2.73
C LEU A 225 13.07 -19.99 -1.46
N GLN A 226 12.44 -20.79 -0.59
CA GLN A 226 11.89 -20.31 0.68
C GLN A 226 12.90 -19.48 1.48
N ARG A 227 14.17 -19.91 1.49
CA ARG A 227 15.24 -19.18 2.19
C ARG A 227 15.64 -17.87 1.49
N SER A 228 15.52 -17.78 0.17
CA SER A 228 15.74 -16.53 -0.57
C SER A 228 14.63 -15.55 -0.25
N GLN A 229 13.41 -16.06 -0.18
CA GLN A 229 12.25 -15.31 0.27
C GLN A 229 12.43 -14.83 1.72
N ASP A 230 12.94 -15.67 2.64
CA ASP A 230 13.29 -15.26 4.01
C ASP A 230 14.32 -14.13 4.03
N TYR A 231 15.38 -14.25 3.23
CA TYR A 231 16.41 -13.21 3.09
C TYR A 231 15.81 -11.87 2.65
N TRP A 232 15.02 -11.86 1.57
CA TRP A 232 14.38 -10.63 1.09
C TRP A 232 13.33 -10.10 2.06
N ARG A 233 12.62 -10.99 2.76
CA ARG A 233 11.69 -10.60 3.82
C ARG A 233 12.39 -9.89 4.97
N ASP A 234 13.58 -10.34 5.35
CA ASP A 234 14.39 -9.71 6.40
C ASP A 234 14.94 -8.34 6.00
N MET A 235 15.05 -8.06 4.70
CA MET A 235 15.56 -6.80 4.16
C MET A 235 14.49 -5.69 4.07
N VAL A 236 13.20 -6.01 4.26
CA VAL A 236 12.13 -5.00 4.30
C VAL A 236 12.02 -4.40 5.70
N SER A 237 12.36 -3.11 5.81
CA SER A 237 12.25 -2.34 7.05
C SER A 237 10.83 -2.26 7.59
N GLY A 238 10.68 -2.17 8.91
CA GLY A 238 9.40 -1.95 9.59
C GLY A 238 9.54 -2.15 11.09
N PRO A 239 8.45 -2.09 11.86
CA PRO A 239 8.46 -2.46 13.28
C PRO A 239 8.98 -3.90 13.46
N GLU A 240 9.93 -4.11 14.38
CA GLU A 240 10.52 -5.43 14.61
C GLU A 240 9.46 -6.48 14.98
N VAL A 241 8.45 -6.08 15.75
CA VAL A 241 7.31 -6.92 16.12
C VAL A 241 6.53 -7.44 14.90
N SER A 242 6.46 -6.67 13.81
CA SER A 242 5.79 -7.08 12.56
C SER A 242 6.50 -8.22 11.83
N ARG A 243 7.73 -8.57 12.21
CA ARG A 243 8.41 -9.78 11.70
C ARG A 243 7.82 -11.06 12.29
N TRP A 244 7.26 -10.98 13.48
CA TRP A 244 6.85 -12.14 14.27
C TRP A 244 5.34 -12.24 14.48
N THR A 245 4.63 -11.11 14.39
CA THR A 245 3.19 -11.07 14.65
C THR A 245 2.49 -9.88 14.01
N ASP A 246 1.22 -10.06 13.66
CA ASP A 246 0.36 -8.98 13.16
C ASP A 246 -0.41 -8.25 14.27
N ILE A 247 -0.13 -8.53 15.54
CA ILE A 247 -0.98 -8.08 16.67
C ILE A 247 -1.13 -6.56 16.73
N VAL A 248 -0.06 -5.81 16.43
CA VAL A 248 -0.09 -4.34 16.43
C VAL A 248 -0.95 -3.82 15.27
N LEU A 249 -0.79 -4.40 14.09
CA LEU A 249 -1.60 -4.05 12.92
C LEU A 249 -3.08 -4.36 13.16
N LYS A 250 -3.38 -5.52 13.77
CA LYS A 250 -4.74 -5.93 14.19
C LYS A 250 -5.33 -5.01 15.26
N TYR A 251 -4.53 -4.56 16.23
CA TYR A 251 -4.96 -3.56 17.22
C TYR A 251 -5.41 -2.27 16.54
N HIS A 252 -4.60 -1.74 15.62
CA HIS A 252 -4.97 -0.51 14.90
C HIS A 252 -6.15 -0.71 13.95
N TRP A 253 -6.30 -1.90 13.38
CA TRP A 253 -7.48 -2.28 12.60
C TRP A 253 -8.76 -2.29 13.43
N LEU A 254 -8.74 -2.89 14.62
CA LEU A 254 -9.87 -2.91 15.56
C LEU A 254 -10.19 -1.54 16.17
N LYS A 255 -9.23 -0.61 16.16
CA LYS A 255 -9.43 0.79 16.60
C LYS A 255 -9.88 1.72 15.46
N GLY A 256 -9.92 1.24 14.22
CA GLY A 256 -10.20 2.08 13.05
C GLY A 256 -9.08 3.10 12.74
N THR A 257 -7.84 2.81 13.15
CA THR A 257 -6.67 3.70 12.99
C THR A 257 -5.55 3.07 12.15
N ARG A 258 -5.81 1.95 11.46
CA ARG A 258 -4.81 1.23 10.65
C ARG A 258 -4.16 2.12 9.61
N ALA A 259 -4.94 2.93 8.88
CA ALA A 259 -4.40 3.75 7.81
C ALA A 259 -3.41 4.80 8.33
N GLN A 260 -3.77 5.46 9.44
CA GLN A 260 -2.94 6.43 10.14
C GLN A 260 -1.67 5.79 10.72
N TYR A 261 -1.79 4.60 11.31
CA TYR A 261 -0.65 3.86 11.82
C TYR A 261 0.35 3.53 10.70
N VAL A 262 -0.12 2.93 9.61
CA VAL A 262 0.73 2.59 8.46
C VAL A 262 1.34 3.84 7.82
N HIS A 263 0.60 4.96 7.77
CA HIS A 263 1.14 6.25 7.33
C HIS A 263 2.31 6.73 8.20
N ALA A 264 2.16 6.67 9.52
CA ALA A 264 3.23 7.01 10.45
C ALA A 264 4.46 6.09 10.28
N LEU A 265 4.24 4.82 9.91
CA LEU A 265 5.34 3.94 9.56
C LEU A 265 6.05 4.36 8.27
N HIS A 266 5.33 4.76 7.22
CA HIS A 266 5.96 5.30 6.01
C HIS A 266 6.76 6.57 6.27
N GLN A 267 6.30 7.45 7.16
CA GLN A 267 7.06 8.63 7.58
C GLN A 267 8.38 8.27 8.27
N ARG A 268 8.46 7.10 8.91
CA ARG A 268 9.65 6.62 9.64
C ARG A 268 10.56 5.73 8.81
N TYR A 269 9.99 4.80 8.06
CA TYR A 269 10.68 3.72 7.36
C TYR A 269 10.67 3.91 5.84
N GLY A 270 10.14 5.00 5.30
CA GLY A 270 10.20 5.29 3.86
C GLY A 270 9.14 4.54 3.02
N PRO A 271 9.37 4.37 1.70
CA PRO A 271 8.32 4.01 0.75
C PRO A 271 7.89 2.53 0.79
N VAL A 272 8.68 1.64 1.37
CA VAL A 272 8.35 0.21 1.51
C VAL A 272 8.48 -0.18 2.97
N VAL A 273 7.41 -0.71 3.55
CA VAL A 273 7.33 -0.97 4.99
C VAL A 273 6.67 -2.31 5.27
N ARG A 274 7.34 -3.16 6.05
CA ARG A 274 6.74 -4.36 6.64
C ARG A 274 5.74 -3.95 7.71
N VAL A 275 4.49 -4.37 7.54
CA VAL A 275 3.39 -4.08 8.49
C VAL A 275 2.89 -5.32 9.20
N GLY A 276 3.08 -6.51 8.62
CA GLY A 276 2.78 -7.82 9.21
C GLY A 276 3.81 -8.88 8.83
N THR A 277 3.60 -10.10 9.28
CA THR A 277 4.54 -11.22 9.05
C THR A 277 4.69 -11.55 7.56
N GLU A 278 3.59 -11.44 6.82
CA GLU A 278 3.52 -11.67 5.37
C GLU A 278 2.99 -10.44 4.62
N GLU A 279 2.91 -9.28 5.28
CA GLU A 279 2.33 -8.07 4.69
C GLU A 279 3.31 -6.90 4.63
N VAL A 280 3.43 -6.29 3.46
CA VAL A 280 4.23 -5.10 3.15
C VAL A 280 3.30 -4.02 2.59
N ASP A 281 3.33 -2.81 3.15
CA ASP A 281 2.67 -1.64 2.58
C ASP A 281 3.68 -0.81 1.76
N ILE A 282 3.22 -0.28 0.63
CA ILE A 282 4.03 0.42 -0.36
C ILE A 282 3.42 1.79 -0.67
N CYS A 283 4.24 2.82 -0.48
CA CYS A 283 3.97 4.22 -0.80
C CYS A 283 4.94 4.69 -1.90
N ASP A 284 4.82 4.08 -3.09
CA ASP A 284 5.55 4.44 -4.30
C ASP A 284 4.59 4.44 -5.50
N ILE A 285 4.65 5.47 -6.34
CA ILE A 285 3.68 5.68 -7.43
C ILE A 285 3.83 4.62 -8.51
N ALA A 286 5.07 4.27 -8.88
CA ALA A 286 5.34 3.29 -9.92
C ALA A 286 4.88 1.90 -9.47
N ALA A 287 5.22 1.50 -8.24
CA ALA A 287 4.75 0.27 -7.64
C ALA A 287 3.22 0.23 -7.51
N ALA A 288 2.58 1.31 -7.08
CA ALA A 288 1.12 1.36 -7.00
C ALA A 288 0.45 1.18 -8.38
N LYS A 289 0.98 1.81 -9.43
CA LYS A 289 0.50 1.64 -10.81
C LYS A 289 0.71 0.21 -11.32
N GLU A 290 1.81 -0.44 -10.95
CA GLU A 290 2.09 -1.83 -11.31
C GLU A 290 1.15 -2.81 -10.59
N ILE A 291 1.05 -2.69 -9.26
CA ILE A 291 0.22 -3.54 -8.40
C ILE A 291 -1.25 -3.46 -8.80
N HIS A 292 -1.74 -2.26 -9.10
CA HIS A 292 -3.11 -2.04 -9.57
C HIS A 292 -3.19 -1.96 -11.09
N GLY A 293 -2.26 -2.54 -11.84
CA GLY A 293 -2.25 -2.52 -13.30
C GLY A 293 -3.41 -3.29 -13.94
N ILE A 294 -3.59 -3.14 -15.25
CA ILE A 294 -4.67 -3.81 -16.01
C ILE A 294 -4.33 -5.29 -16.31
N LYS A 295 -3.06 -5.69 -16.19
CA LYS A 295 -2.59 -7.05 -16.53
C LYS A 295 -3.02 -8.14 -15.53
N ASP A 296 -3.75 -7.79 -14.46
CA ASP A 296 -4.25 -8.72 -13.43
C ASP A 296 -3.19 -9.65 -12.80
N ALA A 297 -1.90 -9.28 -12.86
CA ALA A 297 -0.80 -10.08 -12.30
C ALA A 297 -0.89 -10.21 -10.77
N TYR A 298 -1.32 -9.13 -10.11
CA TYR A 298 -1.51 -9.06 -8.67
C TYR A 298 -2.97 -9.31 -8.32
N LYS A 299 -3.28 -10.53 -7.86
CA LYS A 299 -4.65 -10.90 -7.46
C LYS A 299 -5.04 -10.26 -6.13
N LYS A 300 -6.34 -10.06 -5.90
CA LYS A 300 -6.85 -9.67 -4.57
C LYS A 300 -6.46 -10.72 -3.53
N ALA A 301 -6.05 -10.26 -2.35
CA ALA A 301 -5.73 -11.16 -1.24
C ALA A 301 -6.99 -11.84 -0.67
N PRO A 302 -6.87 -13.01 -0.01
CA PRO A 302 -7.99 -13.69 0.66
C PRO A 302 -8.73 -12.83 1.69
N PHE A 303 -8.09 -11.74 2.15
CA PHE A 303 -8.71 -10.71 3.00
C PHE A 303 -10.13 -10.31 2.55
N TYR A 304 -10.38 -10.14 1.26
CA TYR A 304 -11.68 -9.67 0.77
C TYR A 304 -12.81 -10.71 0.95
N GLU A 305 -12.51 -11.99 0.81
CA GLU A 305 -13.46 -13.08 1.05
C GLU A 305 -13.79 -13.22 2.55
N ILE A 306 -12.79 -13.00 3.41
CA ILE A 306 -12.99 -12.97 4.87
C ILE A 306 -13.77 -11.71 5.28
N LEU A 307 -13.53 -10.59 4.58
CA LEU A 307 -14.24 -9.34 4.80
C LEU A 307 -15.71 -9.45 4.41
N ILE A 308 -16.10 -10.28 3.45
CA ILE A 308 -17.50 -10.53 3.08
C ILE A 308 -17.68 -12.04 2.84
N PRO A 309 -17.93 -12.85 3.89
CA PRO A 309 -17.99 -14.30 3.80
C PRO A 309 -19.33 -14.77 3.23
N GLY A 310 -19.31 -15.95 2.60
CA GLY A 310 -20.52 -16.68 2.21
C GLY A 310 -21.19 -16.18 0.94
N THR A 311 -20.60 -15.20 0.24
CA THR A 311 -21.05 -14.74 -1.08
C THR A 311 -19.88 -14.16 -1.85
N THR A 312 -19.89 -14.27 -3.19
CA THR A 312 -18.88 -13.69 -4.08
C THR A 312 -19.55 -12.68 -5.01
N ASN A 313 -18.98 -11.48 -5.09
CA ASN A 313 -19.42 -10.37 -5.92
C ASN A 313 -18.20 -9.62 -6.50
N LEU A 314 -18.45 -8.61 -7.32
CA LEU A 314 -17.42 -7.83 -8.00
C LEU A 314 -16.39 -7.22 -7.02
N PHE A 315 -16.82 -6.84 -5.81
CA PHE A 315 -15.94 -6.23 -4.82
C PHE A 315 -15.01 -7.25 -4.15
N ASN A 316 -15.46 -8.44 -3.79
CA ASN A 316 -14.61 -9.41 -3.08
C ASN A 316 -13.97 -10.49 -3.96
N ALA A 317 -14.34 -10.60 -5.23
CA ALA A 317 -13.82 -11.61 -6.15
C ALA A 317 -12.29 -11.59 -6.30
N THR A 318 -11.63 -12.65 -5.82
CA THR A 318 -10.21 -12.95 -6.03
C THR A 318 -9.96 -13.59 -7.41
N ASP A 319 -10.91 -14.40 -7.88
CA ASP A 319 -10.91 -14.98 -9.21
C ASP A 319 -11.03 -13.89 -10.31
N VAL A 320 -10.15 -13.98 -11.31
CA VAL A 320 -10.02 -12.95 -12.34
C VAL A 320 -11.12 -13.09 -13.39
N ASP A 321 -11.51 -14.33 -13.73
CA ASP A 321 -12.49 -14.58 -14.78
C ASP A 321 -13.91 -14.31 -14.30
N PHE A 322 -14.23 -14.69 -13.06
CA PHE A 322 -15.45 -14.28 -12.36
C PHE A 322 -15.58 -12.76 -12.38
N HIS A 323 -14.55 -12.04 -11.92
CA HIS A 323 -14.57 -10.58 -11.89
C HIS A 323 -14.73 -9.99 -13.28
N ARG A 324 -14.00 -10.50 -14.29
CA ARG A 324 -14.08 -10.01 -15.68
C ARG A 324 -15.48 -10.18 -16.25
N ARG A 325 -16.12 -11.34 -16.03
CA ARG A 325 -17.49 -11.65 -16.47
C ARG A 325 -18.50 -10.67 -15.85
N HIS A 326 -18.47 -10.52 -14.52
CA HIS A 326 -19.38 -9.60 -13.81
C HIS A 326 -19.14 -8.14 -14.21
N ARG A 327 -17.88 -7.70 -14.26
CA ARG A 327 -17.52 -6.33 -14.63
C ARG A 327 -18.01 -5.96 -16.02
N ARG A 328 -17.93 -6.87 -16.99
CA ARG A 328 -18.41 -6.65 -18.37
C ARG A 328 -19.90 -6.30 -18.40
N LEU A 329 -20.70 -7.00 -17.61
CA LEU A 329 -22.15 -6.80 -17.57
C LEU A 329 -22.56 -5.53 -16.80
N LEU A 330 -21.82 -5.22 -15.74
CA LEU A 330 -22.11 -4.10 -14.84
C LEU A 330 -21.54 -2.74 -15.26
N SER A 331 -20.49 -2.70 -16.09
CA SER A 331 -19.77 -1.44 -16.37
C SER A 331 -20.57 -0.50 -17.28
N SER A 332 -21.36 -1.04 -18.21
CA SER A 332 -22.07 -0.23 -19.20
C SER A 332 -23.14 0.67 -18.57
N PRO A 333 -24.02 0.19 -17.66
CA PRO A 333 -24.99 1.05 -16.97
C PRO A 333 -24.37 2.16 -16.12
N LEU A 334 -23.13 1.97 -15.64
CA LEU A 334 -22.38 2.93 -14.82
C LEU A 334 -21.42 3.82 -15.63
N SER A 335 -21.48 3.76 -16.96
CA SER A 335 -20.73 4.66 -17.83
C SER A 335 -21.28 6.09 -17.78
N GLU A 336 -20.42 7.08 -18.02
CA GLU A 336 -20.82 8.49 -18.06
C GLU A 336 -21.97 8.75 -19.05
N SER A 337 -21.97 8.06 -20.20
CA SER A 337 -23.05 8.16 -21.19
C SER A 337 -24.38 7.61 -20.70
N SER A 338 -24.36 6.48 -19.98
CA SER A 338 -25.59 5.85 -19.47
C SER A 338 -26.18 6.62 -18.30
N LEU A 339 -25.33 7.19 -17.45
CA LEU A 339 -25.78 7.90 -16.26
C LEU A 339 -26.58 9.18 -16.55
N LYS A 340 -26.44 9.77 -17.75
CA LYS A 340 -27.29 10.89 -18.19
C LYS A 340 -28.79 10.57 -18.10
N THR A 341 -29.17 9.31 -18.30
CA THR A 341 -30.58 8.87 -18.26
C THR A 341 -31.16 8.79 -16.86
N VAL A 342 -30.31 8.66 -15.84
CA VAL A 342 -30.72 8.54 -14.43
C VAL A 342 -30.47 9.82 -13.63
N GLU A 343 -29.81 10.80 -14.22
CA GLU A 343 -29.56 12.11 -13.61
C GLU A 343 -30.83 12.76 -13.03
N PRO A 344 -32.01 12.76 -13.69
CA PRO A 344 -33.21 13.34 -13.11
C PRO A 344 -33.63 12.68 -11.78
N THR A 345 -33.42 11.36 -11.64
CA THR A 345 -33.68 10.63 -10.40
C THR A 345 -32.69 11.02 -9.30
N VAL A 346 -31.39 11.10 -9.63
CA VAL A 346 -30.35 11.56 -8.70
C VAL A 346 -30.70 12.97 -8.21
N ASP A 347 -31.00 13.87 -9.13
CA ASP A 347 -31.31 15.27 -8.85
C ASP A 347 -32.57 15.44 -7.99
N LEU A 348 -33.59 14.61 -8.22
CA LEU A 348 -34.80 14.56 -7.40
C LEU A 348 -34.47 14.26 -5.93
N TYR A 349 -33.68 13.22 -5.66
CA TYR A 349 -33.32 12.85 -4.29
C TYR A 349 -32.41 13.87 -3.63
N VAL A 350 -31.50 14.50 -4.38
CA VAL A 350 -30.72 15.62 -3.88
C VAL A 350 -31.66 16.75 -3.44
N LYS A 351 -32.62 17.16 -4.28
CA LYS A 351 -33.60 18.21 -3.95
C LYS A 351 -34.45 17.85 -2.73
N LYS A 352 -34.87 16.59 -2.60
CA LYS A 352 -35.58 16.07 -1.41
C LYS A 352 -34.71 16.22 -0.17
N ALA A 353 -33.46 15.76 -0.22
CA ALA A 353 -32.53 15.88 0.91
C ALA A 353 -32.32 17.34 1.35
N ILE A 354 -32.12 18.27 0.40
CA ILE A 354 -32.02 19.71 0.71
C ILE A 354 -33.30 20.24 1.38
N THR A 355 -34.47 19.80 0.93
CA THR A 355 -35.76 20.21 1.51
C THR A 355 -35.91 19.68 2.93
N SER A 356 -35.59 18.41 3.17
CA SER A 356 -35.64 17.80 4.50
C SER A 356 -34.63 18.41 5.46
N MET A 357 -33.42 18.76 4.97
CA MET A 357 -32.43 19.50 5.75
C MET A 357 -32.92 20.88 6.19
N ARG A 358 -33.63 21.62 5.31
CA ARG A 358 -34.24 22.90 5.66
C ARG A 358 -35.27 22.74 6.76
N ARG A 359 -36.14 21.73 6.66
CA ARG A 359 -37.15 21.44 7.70
C ARG A 359 -36.52 21.09 9.04
N GLU A 360 -35.48 20.24 9.06
CA GLU A 360 -34.77 19.96 10.32
C GLU A 360 -34.11 21.21 10.89
N MET A 361 -33.50 22.05 10.04
CA MET A 361 -32.94 23.34 10.46
C MET A 361 -33.98 24.23 11.13
N GLU A 362 -35.16 24.40 10.50
CA GLU A 362 -36.26 25.21 11.02
C GLU A 362 -36.76 24.69 12.38
N ALA A 363 -36.80 23.37 12.56
CA ALA A 363 -37.28 22.75 13.80
C ALA A 363 -36.23 22.74 14.93
N ARG A 364 -34.95 22.53 14.61
CA ARG A 364 -33.89 22.19 15.58
C ARG A 364 -32.80 23.27 15.70
N GLY A 365 -32.74 24.23 14.78
CA GLY A 365 -31.68 25.24 14.68
C GLY A 365 -30.31 24.68 14.23
N THR A 366 -30.24 23.39 13.92
CA THR A 366 -29.08 22.69 13.36
C THR A 366 -29.57 21.50 12.55
N VAL A 367 -28.77 21.06 11.57
CA VAL A 367 -29.06 19.88 10.75
C VAL A 367 -27.90 18.91 10.82
N ASP A 368 -28.18 17.61 10.92
CA ASP A 368 -27.16 16.58 10.74
C ASP A 368 -27.04 16.23 9.25
N VAL A 369 -26.04 16.79 8.58
CA VAL A 369 -25.88 16.55 7.14
C VAL A 369 -25.45 15.11 6.85
N ALA A 370 -24.74 14.44 7.77
CA ALA A 370 -24.28 13.06 7.58
C ALA A 370 -25.48 12.11 7.43
N LYS A 371 -26.47 12.26 8.30
CA LYS A 371 -27.74 11.53 8.27
C LYS A 371 -28.44 11.66 6.91
N PHE A 372 -28.67 12.89 6.46
CA PHE A 372 -29.43 13.12 5.23
C PHE A 372 -28.66 12.74 3.97
N TRP A 373 -27.34 12.86 3.96
CA TRP A 373 -26.52 12.32 2.87
C TRP A 373 -26.64 10.81 2.77
N LEU A 374 -26.63 10.11 3.91
CA LEU A 374 -26.82 8.66 3.93
C LEU A 374 -28.21 8.24 3.44
N PHE A 375 -29.26 8.97 3.83
CA PHE A 375 -30.62 8.71 3.36
C PHE A 375 -30.72 8.93 1.84
N MET A 376 -30.16 10.03 1.36
CA MET A 376 -30.15 10.39 -0.06
C MET A 376 -29.44 9.34 -0.92
N THR A 377 -28.22 8.97 -0.57
CA THR A 377 -27.42 8.02 -1.37
C THR A 377 -28.02 6.62 -1.33
N THR A 378 -28.61 6.23 -0.19
CA THR A 378 -29.34 4.96 -0.08
C THR A 378 -30.55 4.94 -1.01
N ASP A 379 -31.41 5.96 -0.98
CA ASP A 379 -32.60 6.00 -1.82
C ASP A 379 -32.23 6.06 -3.31
N ILE A 380 -31.17 6.79 -3.68
CA ILE A 380 -30.64 6.82 -5.04
C ILE A 380 -30.19 5.43 -5.47
N ILE A 381 -29.24 4.79 -4.75
CA ILE A 381 -28.68 3.53 -5.23
C ILE A 381 -29.74 2.43 -5.28
N VAL A 382 -30.68 2.41 -4.33
CA VAL A 382 -31.77 1.44 -4.30
C VAL A 382 -32.74 1.67 -5.45
N GLU A 383 -33.17 2.91 -5.73
CA GLU A 383 -34.05 3.16 -6.89
C GLU A 383 -33.34 2.84 -8.21
N LEU A 384 -32.06 3.21 -8.35
CA LEU A 384 -31.30 2.93 -9.57
C LEU A 384 -31.00 1.43 -9.76
N SER A 385 -30.88 0.68 -8.68
CA SER A 385 -30.64 -0.76 -8.71
C SER A 385 -31.91 -1.60 -8.83
N PHE A 386 -33.05 -1.16 -8.29
CA PHE A 386 -34.26 -2.01 -8.16
C PHE A 386 -35.55 -1.37 -8.65
N GLY A 387 -35.54 -0.09 -9.04
CA GLY A 387 -36.68 0.63 -9.61
C GLY A 387 -37.60 1.30 -8.59
N GLU A 388 -37.44 1.03 -7.30
CA GLU A 388 -38.21 1.60 -6.20
C GLU A 388 -37.26 1.92 -5.03
N SER A 389 -37.37 3.10 -4.44
CA SER A 389 -36.59 3.52 -3.26
C SER A 389 -37.18 2.92 -1.97
N PHE A 390 -36.39 2.89 -0.89
CA PHE A 390 -36.88 2.52 0.44
C PHE A 390 -37.73 3.63 1.11
N GLY A 391 -37.82 4.80 0.49
CA GLY A 391 -38.53 5.97 1.00
C GLY A 391 -37.94 6.45 2.31
N ILE A 392 -36.62 6.31 2.53
CA ILE A 392 -36.01 6.67 3.83
C ILE A 392 -36.07 8.18 4.04
N LEU A 393 -35.84 8.97 2.98
CA LEU A 393 -35.99 10.42 3.04
C LEU A 393 -37.42 10.87 3.36
N GLU A 394 -38.44 10.18 2.86
CA GLU A 394 -39.86 10.55 3.07
C GLU A 394 -40.38 10.02 4.42
N ASN A 395 -40.09 8.77 4.76
CA ASN A 395 -40.56 8.14 6.00
C ASN A 395 -39.80 8.66 7.23
N GLY A 396 -38.55 9.10 7.06
CA GLY A 396 -37.79 9.78 8.12
C GLY A 396 -38.43 11.12 8.54
N GLU A 397 -39.26 11.73 7.71
CA GLU A 397 -40.00 12.97 8.03
C GLU A 397 -41.22 12.70 8.91
N VAL A 398 -41.97 11.61 8.66
CA VAL A 398 -43.22 11.28 9.40
C VAL A 398 -42.95 10.97 10.87
N ILE A 399 -41.77 10.41 11.19
CA ILE A 399 -41.41 10.05 12.57
C ILE A 399 -41.10 11.29 13.42
N ASN A 400 -40.70 12.42 12.81
CA ASN A 400 -40.40 13.67 13.52
C ASN A 400 -41.64 14.44 14.01
N GLU A 401 -42.81 14.29 13.37
CA GLU A 401 -44.01 15.06 13.75
C GLU A 401 -44.77 14.51 14.97
N VAL A 402 -44.58 13.23 15.33
CA VAL A 402 -45.48 12.53 16.28
C VAL A 402 -44.95 12.47 17.73
N HIS A 403 -43.70 12.86 18.03
CA HIS A 403 -43.11 12.71 19.38
C HIS A 403 -42.53 14.02 19.94
N LEU A 404 -43.42 14.91 20.40
CA LEU A 404 -43.09 16.24 20.92
C LEU A 404 -42.95 16.31 22.46
N HIS A 405 -42.79 15.20 23.19
CA HIS A 405 -42.60 15.29 24.65
C HIS A 405 -41.85 14.10 25.25
N TYR A 406 -40.74 14.41 25.94
CA TYR A 406 -39.82 13.52 26.68
C TYR A 406 -38.79 12.71 25.85
N VAL A 407 -37.53 12.73 26.34
CA VAL A 407 -36.34 11.92 25.95
C VAL A 407 -35.32 12.57 24.99
N TYR A 408 -34.61 13.58 25.49
CA TYR A 408 -33.53 14.32 24.80
C TYR A 408 -32.10 13.77 25.03
N ARG A 409 -31.92 12.45 25.17
CA ARG A 409 -30.59 11.81 25.16
C ARG A 409 -30.54 10.51 24.34
N SER A 410 -31.62 10.19 23.62
CA SER A 410 -31.76 8.99 22.80
C SER A 410 -31.87 9.29 21.29
N LEU A 411 -31.38 10.45 20.81
CA LEU A 411 -31.44 10.80 19.38
C LEU A 411 -30.48 9.99 18.47
N GLN A 412 -29.89 8.90 18.97
CA GLN A 412 -29.29 7.85 18.13
C GLN A 412 -30.33 6.83 17.61
N THR A 413 -31.57 6.80 18.12
CA THR A 413 -32.56 5.75 17.82
C THR A 413 -33.78 6.22 17.02
N GLN A 414 -33.58 7.05 16.00
CA GLN A 414 -34.57 7.24 14.92
C GLN A 414 -33.98 6.95 13.53
N LYS A 415 -32.90 6.18 13.48
CA LYS A 415 -32.42 5.55 12.25
C LYS A 415 -33.31 4.36 11.95
N SER A 416 -33.70 4.15 10.69
CA SER A 416 -34.32 2.86 10.33
C SER A 416 -33.34 1.75 10.69
N GLN A 417 -33.82 0.58 11.11
CA GLN A 417 -32.95 -0.56 11.50
C GLN A 417 -31.90 -0.88 10.41
N TYR A 418 -32.25 -0.65 9.15
CA TYR A 418 -31.37 -0.78 7.99
C TYR A 418 -30.14 0.14 8.05
N VAL A 419 -30.31 1.41 8.45
CA VAL A 419 -29.21 2.39 8.55
C VAL A 419 -28.25 2.00 9.68
N GLU A 420 -28.79 1.55 10.82
CA GLU A 420 -27.97 1.08 11.95
C GLU A 420 -27.17 -0.18 11.57
N ASP A 421 -27.76 -1.10 10.80
CA ASP A 421 -27.08 -2.29 10.31
C ASP A 421 -25.93 -1.95 9.34
N LEU A 422 -26.11 -0.91 8.52
CA LEU A 422 -25.13 -0.44 7.55
C LEU A 422 -23.92 0.23 8.24
N GLU A 423 -24.16 1.14 9.18
CA GLU A 423 -23.09 1.83 9.92
C GLU A 423 -22.21 0.87 10.74
N ASN A 424 -22.81 -0.18 11.30
CA ASN A 424 -22.09 -1.17 12.08
C ASN A 424 -21.35 -2.22 11.22
N LEU A 425 -21.59 -2.28 9.91
CA LEU A 425 -21.02 -3.30 9.04
C LEU A 425 -19.49 -3.21 8.97
N ALA A 426 -18.96 -1.98 8.89
CA ALA A 426 -17.53 -1.72 8.75
C ALA A 426 -16.74 -2.17 10.00
N SER A 427 -17.15 -1.72 11.19
CA SER A 427 -16.52 -2.06 12.48
C SER A 427 -16.65 -3.56 12.81
N ARG A 428 -17.81 -4.17 12.53
CA ARG A 428 -18.00 -5.64 12.67
C ARG A 428 -17.16 -6.42 11.66
N GLY A 429 -16.95 -5.88 10.45
CA GLY A 429 -16.02 -6.41 9.45
C GLY A 429 -14.58 -6.49 9.97
N ALA A 430 -14.16 -5.51 10.77
CA ALA A 430 -12.83 -5.50 11.37
C ALA A 430 -12.64 -6.63 12.42
N ILE A 431 -13.67 -6.87 13.25
CA ILE A 431 -13.68 -7.98 14.21
C ILE A 431 -13.62 -9.32 13.47
N ARG A 432 -14.46 -9.48 12.43
CA ARG A 432 -14.53 -10.71 11.63
C ARG A 432 -13.21 -11.06 10.96
N THR A 433 -12.55 -10.08 10.35
CA THR A 433 -11.26 -10.29 9.68
C THR A 433 -10.12 -10.56 10.67
N THR A 434 -10.23 -10.07 11.90
CA THR A 434 -9.24 -10.33 12.96
C THR A 434 -9.40 -11.73 13.57
N PHE A 435 -10.63 -12.20 13.74
CA PHE A 435 -10.94 -13.47 14.42
C PHE A 435 -11.84 -14.40 13.58
N PRO A 436 -11.41 -14.83 12.38
CA PRO A 436 -12.27 -15.57 11.45
C PRO A 436 -12.74 -16.92 12.01
N THR A 437 -11.87 -17.65 12.71
CA THR A 437 -12.19 -18.93 13.35
C THR A 437 -13.20 -18.78 14.48
N LEU A 438 -13.03 -17.77 15.33
CA LEU A 438 -13.95 -17.47 16.43
C LEU A 438 -15.34 -17.13 15.88
N ILE A 439 -15.42 -16.29 14.85
CA ILE A 439 -16.70 -15.94 14.21
C ILE A 439 -17.33 -17.15 13.52
N SER A 440 -16.54 -17.98 12.83
CA SER A 440 -17.07 -19.20 12.20
C SER A 440 -17.59 -20.23 13.20
N LEU A 441 -17.04 -20.28 14.42
CA LEU A 441 -17.57 -21.11 15.51
C LEU A 441 -18.81 -20.47 16.14
N ALA A 442 -18.80 -19.14 16.31
CA ALA A 442 -19.90 -18.37 16.85
C ALA A 442 -21.16 -18.36 15.95
N THR A 443 -21.03 -18.51 14.63
CA THR A 443 -22.22 -18.67 13.76
C THR A 443 -22.84 -20.06 13.86
N LYS A 444 -22.09 -21.06 14.35
CA LYS A 444 -22.56 -22.43 14.59
C LYS A 444 -23.06 -22.65 16.02
N LEU A 445 -22.65 -21.80 16.96
CA LEU A 445 -23.02 -21.85 18.37
C LEU A 445 -23.91 -20.66 18.73
N PRO A 446 -25.14 -20.86 19.27
CA PRO A 446 -26.07 -19.77 19.57
C PRO A 446 -25.64 -18.98 20.82
N LEU A 447 -24.53 -18.24 20.73
CA LEU A 447 -24.01 -17.40 21.80
C LEU A 447 -24.71 -16.03 21.81
N PRO A 448 -25.19 -15.54 22.97
CA PRO A 448 -25.96 -14.29 23.06
C PRO A 448 -25.27 -13.06 22.47
N MET A 449 -23.94 -12.98 22.57
CA MET A 449 -23.14 -11.83 22.11
C MET A 449 -23.09 -11.65 20.59
N PHE A 450 -23.42 -12.68 19.80
CA PHE A 450 -23.38 -12.62 18.33
C PHE A 450 -24.77 -12.55 17.68
N LYS A 451 -25.85 -12.66 18.48
CA LYS A 451 -27.24 -12.71 18.00
C LYS A 451 -27.63 -11.49 17.16
N GLU A 452 -27.18 -10.30 17.57
CA GLU A 452 -27.51 -9.07 16.85
C GLU A 452 -26.72 -8.92 15.53
N THR A 453 -25.49 -9.43 15.49
CA THR A 453 -24.67 -9.36 14.28
C THR A 453 -25.19 -10.30 13.20
N THR A 454 -25.60 -11.50 13.60
CA THR A 454 -26.24 -12.45 12.68
C THR A 454 -27.61 -11.95 12.23
N ALA A 455 -28.41 -11.35 13.13
CA ALA A 455 -29.69 -10.74 12.78
C ALA A 455 -29.55 -9.59 11.77
N ALA A 456 -28.61 -8.66 11.99
CA ALA A 456 -28.32 -7.56 11.07
C ALA A 456 -27.94 -8.03 9.66
N ALA A 457 -27.03 -9.01 9.58
CA ALA A 457 -26.63 -9.60 8.30
C ALA A 457 -27.82 -10.28 7.58
N MET A 458 -28.67 -10.97 8.33
CA MET A 458 -29.90 -11.58 7.77
C MET A 458 -30.89 -10.52 7.29
N ARG A 459 -31.10 -9.42 8.03
CA ARG A 459 -31.99 -8.33 7.61
C ARG A 459 -31.55 -7.70 6.30
N LEU A 460 -30.26 -7.33 6.17
CA LEU A 460 -29.70 -6.77 4.93
C LEU A 460 -29.86 -7.73 3.74
N ARG A 461 -29.67 -9.04 3.98
CA ARG A 461 -29.88 -10.06 2.95
C ARG A 461 -31.36 -10.14 2.54
N THR A 462 -32.28 -10.16 3.50
CA THR A 462 -33.72 -10.19 3.23
C THR A 462 -34.19 -8.97 2.44
N TYR A 463 -33.72 -7.76 2.76
CA TYR A 463 -34.04 -6.56 1.98
C TYR A 463 -33.59 -6.70 0.52
N SER A 464 -32.35 -7.17 0.31
CA SER A 464 -31.80 -7.40 -1.03
C SER A 464 -32.59 -8.45 -1.80
N GLU A 465 -32.94 -9.57 -1.14
CA GLU A 465 -33.76 -10.64 -1.71
C GLU A 465 -35.15 -10.15 -2.13
N GLN A 466 -35.81 -9.37 -1.28
CA GLN A 466 -37.13 -8.80 -1.58
C GLN A 466 -37.09 -7.79 -2.73
N ALA A 467 -36.06 -6.93 -2.78
CA ALA A 467 -35.87 -5.95 -3.84
C ALA A 467 -35.63 -6.65 -5.20
N VAL A 468 -34.74 -7.65 -5.24
CA VAL A 468 -34.47 -8.46 -6.44
C VAL A 468 -35.71 -9.23 -6.88
N ALA A 469 -36.42 -9.87 -5.95
CA ALA A 469 -37.63 -10.65 -6.27
C ALA A 469 -38.77 -9.78 -6.83
N ARG A 470 -38.93 -8.56 -6.29
CA ARG A 470 -39.89 -7.58 -6.82
C ARG A 470 -39.51 -7.16 -8.24
N TYR A 471 -38.26 -6.73 -8.43
CA TYR A 471 -37.82 -6.32 -9.76
C TYR A 471 -37.96 -7.44 -10.80
N LYS A 472 -37.62 -8.69 -10.44
CA LYS A 472 -37.82 -9.83 -11.35
C LYS A 472 -39.27 -9.99 -11.79
N ARG A 473 -40.24 -9.78 -10.88
CA ARG A 473 -41.67 -9.81 -11.22
C ARG A 473 -42.03 -8.67 -12.17
N ASP A 474 -41.56 -7.46 -11.89
CA ASP A 474 -41.86 -6.29 -12.71
C ASP A 474 -41.23 -6.39 -14.10
N PHE A 475 -39.96 -6.81 -14.18
CA PHE A 475 -39.25 -7.09 -15.42
C PHE A 475 -39.93 -8.18 -16.25
N ALA A 476 -40.38 -9.27 -15.62
CA ALA A 476 -41.13 -10.33 -16.31
C ALA A 476 -42.48 -9.83 -16.85
N SER A 477 -43.12 -8.89 -16.15
CA SER A 477 -44.41 -8.33 -16.55
C SER A 477 -44.29 -7.31 -17.69
N ASN A 478 -43.27 -6.44 -17.67
CA ASN A 478 -43.04 -5.42 -18.70
C ASN A 478 -41.56 -4.99 -18.78
N PRO A 479 -40.73 -5.67 -19.60
CA PRO A 479 -39.31 -5.34 -19.76
C PRO A 479 -39.05 -3.92 -20.30
N ALA A 480 -40.01 -3.34 -21.01
CA ALA A 480 -39.91 -2.00 -21.61
C ALA A 480 -40.28 -0.87 -20.62
N ALA A 481 -41.12 -1.15 -19.63
CA ALA A 481 -41.47 -0.20 -18.56
C ALA A 481 -40.49 -0.21 -17.38
N ALA A 482 -39.63 -1.24 -17.29
CA ALA A 482 -38.53 -1.24 -16.34
C ALA A 482 -37.55 -0.09 -16.69
N LYS A 483 -37.56 0.98 -15.86
CA LYS A 483 -36.62 2.11 -15.92
C LYS A 483 -35.18 1.60 -16.13
N PRO A 484 -34.26 2.37 -16.76
CA PRO A 484 -32.88 1.94 -17.02
C PRO A 484 -32.16 1.65 -15.70
N MET A 485 -32.24 0.41 -15.25
CA MET A 485 -31.65 0.00 -14.00
C MET A 485 -30.19 -0.35 -14.18
N LEU A 486 -29.40 -0.12 -13.13
CA LEU A 486 -28.00 -0.52 -13.08
C LEU A 486 -27.80 -2.03 -13.29
N PHE A 487 -28.82 -2.84 -12.99
CA PHE A 487 -28.81 -4.29 -13.17
C PHE A 487 -29.55 -4.82 -14.40
N LYS A 488 -30.11 -3.95 -15.26
CA LYS A 488 -30.88 -4.38 -16.44
C LYS A 488 -30.14 -5.44 -17.28
N LYS A 489 -28.86 -5.20 -17.56
CA LYS A 489 -28.02 -6.15 -18.31
C LYS A 489 -27.76 -7.47 -17.57
N LEU A 490 -27.73 -7.49 -16.24
CA LEU A 490 -27.62 -8.74 -15.48
C LEU A 490 -28.90 -9.58 -15.63
N PHE A 491 -30.06 -8.93 -15.58
CA PHE A 491 -31.34 -9.61 -15.73
C PHE A 491 -31.57 -10.06 -17.19
N GLU A 492 -31.11 -9.30 -18.18
CA GLU A 492 -31.17 -9.67 -19.61
C GLU A 492 -30.22 -10.82 -19.98
N ALA A 493 -29.07 -10.94 -19.31
CA ALA A 493 -28.09 -12.01 -19.53
C ALA A 493 -28.67 -13.41 -19.26
N GLY A 494 -29.65 -13.51 -18.35
CA GLY A 494 -30.30 -14.75 -17.95
C GLY A 494 -29.38 -15.72 -17.19
N GLU A 495 -29.94 -16.84 -16.74
CA GLU A 495 -29.23 -17.84 -15.93
C GLU A 495 -28.04 -18.50 -16.66
N ALA A 496 -27.99 -18.41 -17.98
CA ALA A 496 -26.89 -18.94 -18.79
C ALA A 496 -25.58 -18.15 -18.60
N GLU A 497 -25.64 -16.88 -18.20
CA GLU A 497 -24.44 -16.07 -17.93
C GLU A 497 -24.24 -15.74 -16.44
N LEU A 498 -25.30 -15.60 -15.64
CA LEU A 498 -25.24 -15.32 -14.20
C LEU A 498 -26.31 -16.08 -13.43
N SER A 499 -25.92 -16.74 -12.34
CA SER A 499 -26.88 -17.39 -11.44
C SER A 499 -27.68 -16.37 -10.63
N ASP A 500 -28.85 -16.81 -10.18
CA ASP A 500 -29.70 -16.03 -9.27
C ASP A 500 -29.00 -15.63 -7.97
N GLU A 501 -28.08 -16.46 -7.47
CA GLU A 501 -27.28 -16.16 -6.30
C GLU A 501 -26.25 -15.07 -6.58
N GLU A 502 -25.61 -15.11 -7.74
CA GLU A 502 -24.69 -14.06 -8.20
C GLU A 502 -25.39 -12.71 -8.35
N ILE A 503 -26.61 -12.67 -8.90
CA ILE A 503 -27.39 -11.43 -9.02
C ILE A 503 -27.72 -10.85 -7.63
N ARG A 504 -28.13 -11.70 -6.68
CA ARG A 504 -28.39 -11.26 -5.29
C ARG A 504 -27.12 -10.76 -4.61
N ALA A 505 -25.98 -11.40 -4.85
CA ALA A 505 -24.69 -11.01 -4.31
C ALA A 505 -24.26 -9.62 -4.79
N GLU A 506 -24.43 -9.34 -6.09
CA GLU A 506 -24.16 -8.01 -6.67
C GLU A 506 -25.13 -6.96 -6.14
N ALA A 507 -26.42 -7.29 -6.06
CA ALA A 507 -27.44 -6.41 -5.50
C ALA A 507 -27.09 -5.96 -4.07
N GLN A 508 -26.74 -6.91 -3.20
CA GLN A 508 -26.34 -6.61 -1.82
C GLN A 508 -25.07 -5.74 -1.79
N ALA A 509 -24.09 -6.02 -2.66
CA ALA A 509 -22.86 -5.25 -2.72
C ALA A 509 -23.09 -3.79 -3.14
N TYR A 510 -23.95 -3.55 -4.13
CA TYR A 510 -24.26 -2.21 -4.64
C TYR A 510 -24.95 -1.34 -3.60
N ILE A 511 -25.94 -1.91 -2.89
CA ILE A 511 -26.66 -1.22 -1.82
C ILE A 511 -25.67 -0.67 -0.80
N VAL A 512 -24.72 -1.49 -0.33
CA VAL A 512 -23.72 -1.05 0.65
C VAL A 512 -22.74 -0.04 0.03
N ALA A 513 -22.20 -0.36 -1.15
CA ALA A 513 -21.14 0.41 -1.77
C ALA A 513 -21.58 1.82 -2.21
N GLY A 514 -22.80 1.96 -2.75
CA GLY A 514 -23.33 3.24 -3.24
C GLY A 514 -23.92 4.14 -2.15
N SER A 515 -24.23 3.60 -0.97
CA SER A 515 -24.84 4.37 0.12
C SER A 515 -23.79 5.11 0.96
N ASP A 516 -22.99 4.37 1.74
CA ASP A 516 -22.15 4.93 2.81
C ASP A 516 -20.96 5.73 2.27
N THR A 517 -20.39 5.30 1.15
CA THR A 517 -19.15 5.89 0.61
C THR A 517 -19.34 7.32 0.09
N THR A 518 -20.37 7.56 -0.72
CA THR A 518 -20.70 8.92 -1.19
C THR A 518 -21.14 9.79 -0.01
N ALA A 519 -21.97 9.26 0.90
CA ALA A 519 -22.49 10.00 2.04
C ALA A 519 -21.38 10.51 2.97
N THR A 520 -20.43 9.64 3.30
CA THR A 520 -19.24 10.01 4.06
C THR A 520 -18.42 11.10 3.36
N THR A 521 -18.21 10.96 2.04
CA THR A 521 -17.45 11.94 1.27
C THR A 521 -18.14 13.30 1.27
N LEU A 522 -19.46 13.35 1.07
CA LEU A 522 -20.27 14.57 1.14
C LEU A 522 -20.23 15.20 2.53
N THR A 523 -20.25 14.38 3.58
CA THR A 523 -20.16 14.83 4.98
C THR A 523 -18.86 15.58 5.23
N TYR A 524 -17.72 14.99 4.85
CA TYR A 524 -16.41 15.65 4.98
C TYR A 524 -16.27 16.83 4.03
N LEU A 525 -16.88 16.80 2.84
CA LEU A 525 -16.87 17.91 1.90
C LEU A 525 -17.53 19.14 2.53
N VAL A 526 -18.77 18.99 3.01
CA VAL A 526 -19.51 20.08 3.66
C VAL A 526 -18.75 20.59 4.87
N PHE A 527 -18.24 19.69 5.72
CA PHE A 527 -17.42 20.06 6.87
C PHE A 527 -16.19 20.89 6.47
N CYS A 528 -15.43 20.45 5.47
CA CYS A 528 -14.23 21.14 5.02
C CYS A 528 -14.55 22.52 4.45
N VAL A 529 -15.55 22.63 3.57
CA VAL A 529 -15.94 23.92 2.99
C VAL A 529 -16.44 24.89 4.08
N CYS A 530 -17.26 24.42 5.02
CA CYS A 530 -17.74 25.24 6.13
C CYS A 530 -16.63 25.71 7.09
N ARG A 531 -15.51 24.97 7.20
CA ARG A 531 -14.31 25.40 7.96
C ARG A 531 -13.48 26.46 7.25
N HIS A 532 -13.60 26.57 5.93
CA HIS A 532 -12.75 27.44 5.11
C HIS A 532 -13.62 28.52 4.46
N THR A 533 -13.86 29.61 5.18
CA THR A 533 -14.77 30.69 4.77
C THR A 533 -14.44 31.27 3.39
N ASP A 534 -13.16 31.44 3.07
CA ASP A 534 -12.75 31.96 1.76
C ASP A 534 -13.06 30.98 0.64
N ALA A 535 -12.78 29.69 0.86
CA ALA A 535 -13.13 28.65 -0.11
C ALA A 535 -14.65 28.56 -0.33
N LYS A 536 -15.44 28.64 0.75
CA LYS A 536 -16.90 28.70 0.66
C LYS A 536 -17.37 29.90 -0.17
N LYS A 537 -16.81 31.10 0.06
CA LYS A 537 -17.17 32.31 -0.69
C LYS A 537 -16.90 32.15 -2.19
N THR A 538 -15.74 31.63 -2.57
CA THR A 538 -15.42 31.43 -4.00
C THR A 538 -16.26 30.30 -4.62
N LEU A 539 -16.54 29.23 -3.89
CA LEU A 539 -17.49 28.19 -4.35
C LEU A 539 -18.90 28.76 -4.56
N VAL A 540 -19.46 29.46 -3.58
CA VAL A 540 -20.80 30.07 -3.69
C VAL A 540 -20.84 31.06 -4.85
N LYS A 541 -19.81 31.89 -5.04
CA LYS A 541 -19.71 32.82 -6.16
C LYS A 541 -19.70 32.14 -7.52
N GLU A 542 -19.03 30.99 -7.64
CA GLU A 542 -19.06 30.18 -8.86
C GLU A 542 -20.46 29.61 -9.11
N LEU A 543 -21.07 29.02 -8.09
CA LEU A 543 -22.40 28.39 -8.16
C LEU A 543 -23.54 29.38 -8.44
N GLN A 544 -23.42 30.63 -7.99
CA GLN A 544 -24.40 31.70 -8.25
C GLN A 544 -24.52 32.08 -9.72
N ARG A 545 -23.56 31.70 -10.57
CA ARG A 545 -23.59 31.97 -12.02
C ARG A 545 -24.40 30.95 -12.81
N LEU A 546 -24.75 29.83 -12.19
CA LEU A 546 -25.53 28.77 -12.82
C LEU A 546 -26.98 29.20 -13.04
N ALA A 547 -27.58 28.73 -14.13
CA ALA A 547 -29.02 28.85 -14.37
C ALA A 547 -29.83 28.17 -13.26
N GLU A 548 -31.13 28.44 -13.18
CA GLU A 548 -31.95 27.86 -12.11
C GLU A 548 -32.04 26.33 -12.21
N ASP A 549 -32.10 25.81 -13.43
CA ASP A 549 -32.34 24.43 -13.84
C ASP A 549 -31.06 23.67 -14.24
N PHE A 550 -29.89 24.10 -13.74
CA PHE A 550 -28.61 23.45 -14.01
C PHE A 550 -28.64 21.93 -13.72
N GLY A 551 -27.93 21.18 -14.56
CA GLY A 551 -27.72 19.74 -14.46
C GLY A 551 -26.26 19.38 -14.20
N HIS A 552 -25.98 18.08 -14.19
CA HIS A 552 -24.65 17.53 -13.98
C HIS A 552 -23.63 18.02 -15.02
N ALA A 553 -24.08 18.18 -16.27
CA ALA A 553 -23.22 18.64 -17.36
C ALA A 553 -22.62 20.03 -17.07
N ASP A 554 -23.44 20.96 -16.54
CA ASP A 554 -22.98 22.30 -16.17
C ASP A 554 -21.94 22.26 -15.04
N LEU A 555 -22.12 21.34 -14.09
CA LEU A 555 -21.25 21.20 -12.92
C LEU A 555 -19.94 20.47 -13.23
N ARG A 556 -19.92 19.62 -14.25
CA ARG A 556 -18.73 18.86 -14.64
C ARG A 556 -17.59 19.79 -15.02
N ASP A 557 -17.93 20.93 -15.64
CA ASP A 557 -16.96 21.85 -16.22
C ASP A 557 -16.68 23.07 -15.30
N LEU A 558 -17.24 23.10 -14.08
CA LEU A 558 -16.95 24.10 -13.07
C LEU A 558 -15.60 23.83 -12.37
N PRO A 559 -14.56 24.66 -12.57
CA PRO A 559 -13.24 24.36 -12.04
C PRO A 559 -13.20 24.33 -10.52
N TYR A 560 -13.79 25.32 -9.84
CA TYR A 560 -13.61 25.44 -8.39
C TYR A 560 -14.41 24.39 -7.61
N LEU A 561 -15.64 24.08 -8.03
CA LEU A 561 -16.41 22.95 -7.51
C LEU A 561 -15.63 21.64 -7.58
N ASN A 562 -15.02 21.34 -8.73
CA ASN A 562 -14.25 20.11 -8.90
C ASN A 562 -12.96 20.12 -8.06
N ASN A 563 -12.28 21.27 -7.92
CA ASN A 563 -11.13 21.42 -7.03
C ASN A 563 -11.48 21.12 -5.56
N VAL A 564 -12.63 21.59 -5.09
CA VAL A 564 -13.15 21.32 -3.72
C VAL A 564 -13.46 19.82 -3.54
N ILE A 565 -14.07 19.18 -4.54
CA ILE A 565 -14.36 17.74 -4.51
C ILE A 565 -13.06 16.93 -4.52
N ASP A 566 -12.12 17.27 -5.40
CA ASP A 566 -10.84 16.57 -5.53
C ASP A 566 -9.99 16.68 -4.27
N GLU A 567 -9.94 17.86 -3.64
CA GLU A 567 -9.21 18.02 -2.39
C GLU A 567 -9.86 17.28 -1.23
N THR A 568 -11.18 17.21 -1.21
CA THR A 568 -11.90 16.40 -0.21
C THR A 568 -11.64 14.92 -0.43
N LEU A 569 -11.72 14.42 -1.66
CA LEU A 569 -11.38 13.04 -1.98
C LEU A 569 -9.93 12.72 -1.66
N ARG A 570 -9.00 13.66 -1.84
CA ARG A 570 -7.59 13.48 -1.48
C ARG A 570 -7.45 13.19 0.03
N LEU A 571 -8.01 14.04 0.89
CA LEU A 571 -7.84 13.92 2.34
C LEU A 571 -8.78 12.92 3.03
N TYR A 572 -10.02 12.83 2.54
CA TYR A 572 -11.14 12.12 3.16
C TYR A 572 -11.80 11.14 2.17
N SER A 573 -10.98 10.43 1.38
CA SER A 573 -11.43 9.27 0.60
C SER A 573 -12.27 8.32 1.47
N ALA A 574 -13.43 7.89 0.97
CA ALA A 574 -14.31 6.97 1.69
C ALA A 574 -13.67 5.61 1.99
N ALA A 575 -12.75 5.13 1.15
CA ALA A 575 -12.00 3.90 1.39
C ALA A 575 -10.49 4.19 1.37
N PRO A 576 -9.93 4.76 2.43
CA PRO A 576 -8.58 5.33 2.39
C PRO A 576 -7.48 4.33 2.71
N GLY A 577 -7.82 3.17 3.29
CA GLY A 577 -6.87 2.19 3.82
C GLY A 577 -6.26 1.26 2.76
N ALA A 578 -5.59 0.21 3.26
CA ALA A 578 -4.89 -0.80 2.47
C ALA A 578 -5.80 -1.50 1.45
N LEU A 579 -5.31 -1.62 0.21
CA LEU A 579 -5.89 -2.42 -0.86
C LEU A 579 -5.03 -3.66 -1.15
N PRO A 580 -5.09 -4.72 -0.31
CA PRO A 580 -4.15 -5.82 -0.35
C PRO A 580 -4.22 -6.63 -1.66
N ARG A 581 -3.06 -6.98 -2.18
CA ARG A 581 -2.85 -7.86 -3.33
C ARG A 581 -1.81 -8.91 -2.98
N VAL A 582 -1.76 -9.97 -3.78
CA VAL A 582 -0.78 -11.04 -3.63
C VAL A 582 0.28 -10.91 -4.71
N VAL A 583 1.55 -10.94 -4.32
CA VAL A 583 2.68 -10.99 -5.25
C VAL A 583 2.59 -12.26 -6.10
N PRO A 584 2.70 -12.15 -7.45
CA PRO A 584 2.55 -13.29 -8.36
C PRO A 584 3.64 -14.37 -8.17
N PRO A 585 3.45 -15.56 -8.77
CA PRO A 585 4.48 -16.60 -8.82
C PRO A 585 5.79 -16.05 -9.40
N GLY A 586 6.91 -16.41 -8.77
CA GLY A 586 8.24 -15.89 -9.15
C GLY A 586 8.65 -14.59 -8.44
N GLY A 587 7.77 -13.98 -7.64
CA GLY A 587 8.07 -12.74 -6.91
C GLY A 587 7.95 -11.48 -7.78
N ALA A 588 8.23 -10.32 -7.19
CA ALA A 588 8.21 -9.04 -7.89
C ALA A 588 9.17 -8.02 -7.27
N SER A 589 9.81 -7.21 -8.11
CA SER A 589 10.63 -6.08 -7.67
C SER A 589 9.80 -4.81 -7.61
N LEU A 590 9.47 -4.34 -6.40
CA LEU A 590 8.62 -3.18 -6.15
C LEU A 590 9.40 -2.13 -5.37
N ALA A 591 9.50 -0.92 -5.90
CA ALA A 591 10.18 0.22 -5.29
C ALA A 591 11.60 -0.13 -4.75
N GLY A 592 12.38 -0.83 -5.58
CA GLY A 592 13.75 -1.26 -5.26
C GLY A 592 13.86 -2.42 -4.28
N HIS A 593 12.76 -3.15 -4.01
CA HIS A 593 12.77 -4.32 -3.14
C HIS A 593 12.21 -5.53 -3.88
N PHE A 594 12.94 -6.64 -3.87
CA PHE A 594 12.36 -7.91 -4.30
C PHE A 594 11.45 -8.46 -3.22
N LEU A 595 10.19 -8.75 -3.58
CA LEU A 595 9.19 -9.35 -2.72
C LEU A 595 8.87 -10.75 -3.23
N ALA A 596 8.89 -11.71 -2.32
CA ALA A 596 8.60 -13.10 -2.59
C ALA A 596 7.15 -13.30 -3.08
N GLU A 597 6.92 -14.34 -3.87
CA GLU A 597 5.56 -14.81 -4.16
C GLU A 597 4.75 -15.00 -2.87
N LYS A 598 3.42 -14.87 -2.97
CA LYS A 598 2.48 -14.99 -1.83
C LYS A 598 2.58 -13.89 -0.77
N THR A 599 3.61 -13.04 -0.79
CA THR A 599 3.65 -11.82 0.03
C THR A 599 2.41 -10.98 -0.27
N VAL A 600 1.74 -10.49 0.77
CA VAL A 600 0.66 -9.52 0.63
C VAL A 600 1.27 -8.14 0.50
N VAL A 601 1.01 -7.49 -0.63
CA VAL A 601 1.40 -6.09 -0.87
C VAL A 601 0.17 -5.21 -0.84
N SER A 602 0.24 -4.14 -0.06
CA SER A 602 -0.83 -3.17 0.09
C SER A 602 -0.34 -1.82 -0.41
N THR A 603 -1.24 -1.04 -1.01
CA THR A 603 -1.09 0.40 -1.11
C THR A 603 -2.33 1.04 -0.51
N GLN A 604 -2.16 2.20 0.11
CA GLN A 604 -3.29 2.93 0.69
C GLN A 604 -3.35 4.37 0.21
N ALA A 605 -4.56 4.77 -0.20
CA ALA A 605 -4.85 6.13 -0.64
C ALA A 605 -4.46 7.14 0.45
N TRP A 606 -4.70 6.83 1.73
CA TRP A 606 -4.36 7.69 2.86
C TRP A 606 -2.91 8.18 2.83
N THR A 607 -1.96 7.28 2.56
CA THR A 607 -0.52 7.60 2.58
C THR A 607 -0.07 8.22 1.27
N LEU A 608 -0.46 7.65 0.13
CA LEU A 608 -0.10 8.20 -1.19
C LEU A 608 -0.59 9.65 -1.35
N HIS A 609 -1.81 9.92 -0.90
CA HIS A 609 -2.41 11.26 -0.95
C HIS A 609 -1.78 12.25 0.03
N ARG A 610 -0.96 11.78 0.97
CA ARG A 610 -0.25 12.57 1.97
C ARG A 610 1.26 12.56 1.79
N ASN A 611 1.76 12.13 0.62
CA ASN A 611 3.17 12.19 0.31
C ASN A 611 3.61 13.65 0.10
N PRO A 612 4.48 14.23 0.96
CA PRO A 612 4.91 15.62 0.84
C PRO A 612 5.74 15.90 -0.42
N ALA A 613 6.35 14.87 -1.04
CA ALA A 613 7.05 15.02 -2.31
C ALA A 613 6.10 15.34 -3.47
N VAL A 614 4.84 14.86 -3.39
CA VAL A 614 3.81 15.06 -4.41
C VAL A 614 2.87 16.20 -4.03
N PHE A 615 2.46 16.26 -2.76
CA PHE A 615 1.48 17.21 -2.24
C PHE A 615 2.12 18.10 -1.18
N PRO A 616 2.52 19.34 -1.53
CA PRO A 616 3.01 20.30 -0.55
C PRO A 616 1.97 20.55 0.55
N ASN A 617 2.44 20.59 1.81
CA ASN A 617 1.61 20.67 3.01
C ASN A 617 0.46 19.63 2.98
N PRO A 618 0.80 18.33 2.95
CA PRO A 618 -0.16 17.28 2.59
C PRO A 618 -1.35 17.17 3.52
N GLU A 619 -1.22 17.55 4.80
CA GLU A 619 -2.32 17.50 5.78
C GLU A 619 -3.29 18.68 5.68
N LYS A 620 -2.89 19.77 5.00
CA LYS A 620 -3.74 20.95 4.83
C LYS A 620 -4.77 20.67 3.73
N TRP A 621 -6.04 20.86 4.05
CA TRP A 621 -7.11 20.93 3.05
C TRP A 621 -6.97 22.26 2.31
N ASP A 622 -6.62 22.18 1.03
CA ASP A 622 -6.37 23.35 0.17
C ASP A 622 -6.87 23.08 -1.25
N SER A 623 -8.07 23.56 -1.58
CA SER A 623 -8.65 23.37 -2.91
C SER A 623 -7.86 24.07 -4.02
N SER A 624 -7.11 25.14 -3.71
CA SER A 624 -6.34 25.89 -4.71
C SER A 624 -5.19 25.08 -5.31
N ARG A 625 -4.76 23.98 -4.66
CA ARG A 625 -3.69 23.12 -5.19
C ARG A 625 -3.98 22.57 -6.58
N TRP A 626 -5.26 22.43 -6.91
CA TRP A 626 -5.72 21.86 -8.18
C TRP A 626 -5.76 22.90 -9.32
N GLU A 627 -5.64 24.19 -9.01
CA GLU A 627 -5.50 25.25 -10.04
C GLU A 627 -4.18 25.12 -10.81
N GLN A 628 -3.13 24.63 -10.17
CA GLN A 628 -1.82 24.34 -10.75
C GLN A 628 -1.41 22.88 -10.52
N GLY A 629 -2.39 21.97 -10.54
CA GLY A 629 -2.17 20.54 -10.29
C GLY A 629 -1.14 19.95 -11.24
N THR A 630 -0.09 19.34 -10.71
CA THR A 630 0.94 18.68 -11.53
C THR A 630 0.42 17.35 -12.06
N LYS A 631 1.02 16.85 -13.15
CA LYS A 631 0.74 15.49 -13.65
C LYS A 631 0.97 14.44 -12.56
N GLU A 632 1.99 14.62 -11.73
CA GLU A 632 2.30 13.70 -10.64
C GLU A 632 1.21 13.66 -9.55
N MET A 633 0.63 14.82 -9.19
CA MET A 633 -0.53 14.88 -8.29
C MET A 633 -1.71 14.09 -8.84
N HIS A 634 -2.04 14.28 -10.13
CA HIS A 634 -3.13 13.56 -10.78
C HIS A 634 -2.87 12.06 -10.93
N ASP A 635 -1.61 11.68 -11.18
CA ASP A 635 -1.19 10.28 -11.31
C ASP A 635 -1.16 9.54 -9.95
N THR A 636 -1.04 10.27 -8.84
CA THR A 636 -0.94 9.73 -7.47
C THR A 636 -2.30 9.57 -6.81
N ILE A 637 -3.27 10.43 -7.14
CA ILE A 637 -4.58 10.40 -6.49
C ILE A 637 -5.38 9.17 -6.97
N MET A 638 -5.75 8.30 -6.03
CA MET A 638 -6.46 7.05 -6.27
C MET A 638 -7.68 6.86 -5.33
N PRO A 639 -8.58 7.86 -5.19
CA PRO A 639 -9.70 7.79 -4.24
C PRO A 639 -10.73 6.71 -4.64
N PHE A 640 -10.65 6.23 -5.87
CA PHE A 640 -11.48 5.17 -6.45
C PHE A 640 -10.68 3.88 -6.72
N GLY A 641 -9.44 3.76 -6.24
CA GLY A 641 -8.51 2.68 -6.59
C GLY A 641 -7.92 2.82 -7.99
N GLY A 642 -7.38 1.72 -8.55
CA GLY A 642 -6.67 1.72 -9.84
C GLY A 642 -6.91 0.48 -10.72
N GLY A 643 -6.58 0.64 -12.01
CA GLY A 643 -6.59 -0.39 -13.06
C GLY A 643 -7.87 -1.19 -13.25
N SER A 644 -7.71 -2.49 -13.48
CA SER A 644 -8.83 -3.40 -13.79
C SER A 644 -9.86 -3.48 -12.65
N ARG A 645 -9.44 -3.17 -11.42
CA ARG A 645 -10.26 -3.20 -10.20
C ARG A 645 -10.70 -1.81 -9.72
N VAL A 646 -10.52 -0.75 -10.53
CA VAL A 646 -11.00 0.61 -10.20
C VAL A 646 -12.51 0.63 -9.94
N CYS A 647 -12.95 1.47 -9.00
CA CYS A 647 -14.36 1.60 -8.62
C CYS A 647 -15.26 1.73 -9.84
N ILE A 648 -16.23 0.83 -9.94
CA ILE A 648 -17.18 0.80 -11.04
C ILE A 648 -18.19 1.97 -10.95
N GLY A 649 -18.52 2.40 -9.73
CA GLY A 649 -19.46 3.50 -9.45
C GLY A 649 -18.85 4.90 -9.51
N LYS A 650 -17.60 5.08 -9.95
CA LYS A 650 -16.88 6.37 -9.88
C LYS A 650 -17.63 7.53 -10.54
N HIS A 651 -18.33 7.27 -11.65
CA HIS A 651 -19.06 8.31 -12.40
C HIS A 651 -20.36 8.70 -11.68
N LEU A 652 -21.08 7.73 -11.11
CA LEU A 652 -22.28 7.98 -10.31
C LEU A 652 -21.91 8.77 -9.05
N ALA A 653 -20.88 8.35 -8.33
CA ALA A 653 -20.39 9.06 -7.14
C ALA A 653 -20.01 10.52 -7.48
N ARG A 654 -19.33 10.77 -8.61
CA ARG A 654 -19.03 12.13 -9.07
C ARG A 654 -20.28 12.95 -9.41
N MET A 655 -21.31 12.31 -9.96
CA MET A 655 -22.59 12.96 -10.24
C MET A 655 -23.30 13.39 -8.95
N GLU A 656 -23.42 12.47 -7.99
CA GLU A 656 -23.99 12.74 -6.68
C GLU A 656 -23.20 13.84 -5.95
N LEU A 657 -21.87 13.74 -5.91
CA LEU A 657 -21.00 14.71 -5.25
C LEU A 657 -21.18 16.12 -5.82
N ARG A 658 -21.22 16.27 -7.15
CA ARG A 658 -21.40 17.56 -7.81
C ARG A 658 -22.79 18.13 -7.54
N LEU A 659 -23.85 17.37 -7.81
CA LEU A 659 -25.23 17.84 -7.65
C LEU A 659 -25.54 18.19 -6.19
N ALA A 660 -25.19 17.32 -5.24
CA ALA A 660 -25.44 17.56 -3.82
C ALA A 660 -24.65 18.76 -3.30
N THR A 661 -23.36 18.88 -3.62
CA THR A 661 -22.55 20.03 -3.21
C THR A 661 -23.09 21.34 -3.78
N ALA A 662 -23.37 21.37 -5.10
CA ALA A 662 -23.86 22.57 -5.77
C ALA A 662 -25.21 23.01 -5.21
N ARG A 663 -26.16 22.09 -5.03
CA ARG A 663 -27.48 22.40 -4.48
C ARG A 663 -27.42 22.79 -3.01
N PHE A 664 -26.59 22.14 -2.20
CA PHE A 664 -26.40 22.48 -0.79
C PHE A 664 -25.89 23.90 -0.62
N PHE A 665 -24.77 24.26 -1.25
CA PHE A 665 -24.17 25.60 -1.08
C PHE A 665 -24.94 26.70 -1.80
N ARG A 666 -25.76 26.37 -2.80
CA ARG A 666 -26.70 27.34 -3.39
C ARG A 666 -27.92 27.57 -2.51
N ALA A 667 -28.45 26.53 -1.85
CA ALA A 667 -29.55 26.66 -0.91
C ALA A 667 -29.13 27.32 0.40
N PHE A 668 -27.89 27.07 0.83
CA PHE A 668 -27.38 27.40 2.17
C PHE A 668 -26.00 28.09 2.09
N PRO A 669 -25.88 29.25 1.42
CA PRO A 669 -24.58 29.91 1.18
C PRO A 669 -23.88 30.35 2.47
N ASN A 670 -24.66 30.62 3.52
CA ASN A 670 -24.18 31.06 4.82
C ASN A 670 -23.94 29.91 5.82
N SER A 671 -24.08 28.65 5.39
CA SER A 671 -23.89 27.47 6.25
C SER A 671 -22.57 27.48 7.03
N THR A 672 -22.62 27.16 8.32
CA THR A 672 -21.46 27.11 9.23
C THR A 672 -21.52 25.88 10.11
N ILE A 673 -20.39 25.45 10.66
CA ILE A 673 -20.39 24.32 11.61
C ILE A 673 -21.13 24.73 12.88
N SER A 674 -22.03 23.85 13.31
CA SER A 674 -22.75 23.99 14.56
C SER A 674 -21.96 23.34 15.70
N SER A 675 -21.94 24.00 16.86
CA SER A 675 -21.47 23.40 18.12
C SER A 675 -22.64 22.98 19.01
N LEU A 676 -23.86 22.99 18.48
CA LEU A 676 -25.02 22.51 19.22
C LEU A 676 -24.86 21.03 19.56
N GLU A 677 -25.53 20.62 20.64
CA GLU A 677 -25.50 19.22 21.11
C GLU A 677 -24.11 18.68 21.45
N GLY A 678 -23.15 19.58 21.66
CA GLY A 678 -21.79 19.22 22.06
C GLY A 678 -20.91 18.74 20.90
N MET A 679 -21.35 18.86 19.64
CA MET A 679 -20.50 18.53 18.50
C MET A 679 -19.23 19.40 18.50
N SER A 680 -18.10 18.73 18.36
CA SER A 680 -16.77 19.32 18.38
C SER A 680 -15.97 18.93 17.13
N LYS A 681 -14.74 19.45 17.02
CA LYS A 681 -13.82 19.02 15.97
C LYS A 681 -13.40 17.56 16.15
N ASP A 682 -13.39 17.05 17.38
CA ASP A 682 -12.94 15.69 17.69
C ASP A 682 -13.93 14.65 17.14
N ASP A 683 -15.21 15.00 17.04
CA ASP A 683 -16.25 14.16 16.43
C ASP A 683 -16.02 13.96 14.92
N MET A 684 -15.28 14.87 14.30
CA MET A 684 -14.89 14.81 12.88
C MET A 684 -13.49 14.22 12.68
N GLU A 685 -12.87 13.66 13.72
CA GLU A 685 -11.68 12.84 13.54
C GLU A 685 -12.01 11.60 12.71
N PRO A 686 -11.23 11.29 11.66
CA PRO A 686 -11.54 10.14 10.81
C PRO A 686 -11.20 8.81 11.49
N GLN A 687 -12.18 7.89 11.49
CA GLN A 687 -11.99 6.48 11.84
C GLN A 687 -12.25 5.62 10.60
N ALA A 688 -11.37 4.65 10.33
CA ALA A 688 -11.41 3.83 9.12
C ALA A 688 -11.44 2.33 9.44
N TYR A 689 -12.59 1.70 9.25
CA TYR A 689 -12.78 0.24 9.33
C TYR A 689 -13.02 -0.32 7.92
N PHE A 690 -12.01 -0.20 7.06
CA PHE A 690 -12.12 -0.21 5.59
C PHE A 690 -12.73 1.10 5.06
N LEU A 691 -13.96 1.41 5.48
CA LEU A 691 -14.64 2.67 5.18
C LEU A 691 -14.34 3.72 6.24
N LEU A 692 -14.15 4.96 5.79
CA LEU A 692 -13.96 6.13 6.63
C LEU A 692 -15.31 6.58 7.20
N ALA A 693 -15.32 7.04 8.45
CA ALA A 693 -16.45 7.72 9.05
C ALA A 693 -15.95 8.78 10.04
N PRO A 694 -16.74 9.82 10.36
CA PRO A 694 -16.51 10.67 11.52
C PRO A 694 -16.61 9.85 12.81
N LYS A 695 -15.67 10.03 13.73
CA LYS A 695 -15.66 9.38 15.06
C LYS A 695 -16.97 9.60 15.84
N GLY A 696 -17.57 10.78 15.74
CA GLY A 696 -18.84 11.13 16.39
C GLY A 696 -20.08 10.73 15.60
N GLY A 697 -19.92 10.19 14.39
CA GLY A 697 -21.02 9.67 13.57
C GLY A 697 -22.05 10.71 13.07
N CYS A 698 -21.77 12.01 13.23
CA CYS A 698 -22.65 13.10 12.81
C CYS A 698 -21.84 14.30 12.29
N CYS A 699 -22.49 15.18 11.54
CA CYS A 699 -21.93 16.47 11.14
C CYS A 699 -23.02 17.54 11.22
N LEU A 700 -23.02 18.29 12.32
CA LEU A 700 -24.00 19.33 12.60
C LEU A 700 -23.60 20.65 11.92
N ILE A 701 -24.47 21.13 11.05
CA ILE A 701 -24.33 22.40 10.34
C ILE A 701 -25.46 23.31 10.79
N LYS A 702 -25.15 24.59 11.03
CA LYS A 702 -26.11 25.69 11.12
C LYS A 702 -26.30 26.27 9.72
N ILE A 703 -27.54 26.41 9.31
CA ILE A 703 -27.93 26.95 8.02
C ILE A 703 -28.73 28.21 8.30
N ASP A 704 -28.24 29.37 7.87
CA ASP A 704 -28.93 30.66 7.97
C ASP A 704 -29.74 30.95 6.70
#